data_AF-A0A937N6H7-F1
#
_entry.id   AF-A0A937N6H7-F1
#
_cell.length_a   1.000
_cell.length_b   1.000
_cell.length_c   1.000
_cell.angle_alpha   90.00
_cell.angle_beta   90.00
_cell.angle_gamma   90.00
#
_symmetry.space_group_name_H-M   'P 1'
#
loop_
_entity.id
_entity.type
_entity.pdbx_description
1 polymer ?
#
loop_
_entity_poly.entity_id
_entity_poly.type
_entity_poly.pdbx_seq_one_letter_code
_entity_poly.pdbx_strand_id
1 'polypeptide(L)'
;MKTTFFATGTLCLVTWIAALIPQPGVAAQDTDRDGLPDTVETRLGTDPSFPEPLTTLGTFPAKAPKNPELDIVRVDFGNVAKDRWLWAIRFAQPYRFDNSTLIVYLDADNDTATGRKDMGCEVMISHDRGRPGVTAFAADGAYQPAPLPRVALVDGVLYLCHDGPIEQEGEHSVFRFTVLSETREPHASADGTGWTKVIGPANSERPKTVMLDDITADENFERTEGLDLVWQLQADPANVAMSSVGAELSRMAYYDTEYRWPAVYGASGTITVTVPKAGDFYPAIVVYDTAGREAYELQVDGKRVGRFLAAEDDNRQRIHFLSRSIEFAGGEQLTFRTGTVGQHVTEDILLLAEKPPVRNRKFEISQVEAGYTVRDGQPQLRLTWITTWPVACTVQYGLTAACEQNLTEEQPLANHRVFIPELQVGDKVHFRIAASRPDGESVVSPEMEFIFQPPAPVVGTAKMQGIPLVVENPHDFALTAAPVTNGVPFAKGELGDPAHVRLLDANGREVPVQTKVAIRWNDGSVKWLRVSFTARAEVHSSAEYTLECGTDVKRVPASSPLTHRWQDKRLVVETGPLQVHLDVTQSGFPTRIRFDADTDGEFAEDEELTGRMSALVTDAEGSQYTSASSANRIEIEEAGPVRIVVKVSGHHRAGPDDQMLAYTNRFTFYADLPFVRVQYTWGNDNEEDAFTNFEQISLKIPLPDSGRKWAVGLGGGNESSGEGKLTLTQLRDTAYEMSPAPAEDIATKRADGWVDVGHERWGMTVAVRDFWQLYPKGIRLDDDGLSIDVCPDFPDGTYDDCSKLDEIKLYYYLMGGKYKIARGVQKQHELMLHFHADNLSASAGQLARAFQEPLIAVCSPEHYCGTGAFGEILPATAGRSADYEAVCEKVYQNYVRHREASHEYGMLNFGDQWGERRVNWANGEYDHHHAFLLQFIRTGDRKWYFLGEKAARHAIDVDTCHFGPRRGVEWIHSMGHTGGYFRERYEGNGIPGPGASVSHTWTEGFCDWYVLSGDRTAAENAALVADYYDGQYLNNYDWSNCRTNGWHLLLTMAAYRATDDPYYLNAARIIVERTLERQTPGGGWHRQMVPGHCHDMPRHRGVANFMLGVLANGLEEYYREIPDPRVAEAVIGGAKQAVDELWVDEANGFRYTSCPNMKGYTGNNDMTAEILFFAHRLGGDPEYGQIALRAMHAAFRGGIGSIAHLRWTPHIIYNMDLLERKSASR
;
A
#
# COMPACT_ATOMS: atom_id res chain seq x y z
N MET A 1 1.39 -29.98 31.73
CA MET A 1 0.25 -29.09 31.45
C MET A 1 0.35 -28.71 29.99
N LYS A 2 -0.50 -29.32 29.17
CA LYS A 2 -0.46 -29.32 27.71
C LYS A 2 -1.67 -28.50 27.24
N THR A 3 -1.47 -27.53 26.35
CA THR A 3 -2.54 -26.91 25.58
C THR A 3 -2.01 -26.54 24.19
N THR A 4 -2.42 -27.36 23.25
CA THR A 4 -2.22 -27.33 21.80
C THR A 4 -3.43 -26.61 21.16
N PHE A 5 -3.24 -25.65 20.25
CA PHE A 5 -4.17 -25.21 19.16
C PHE A 5 -3.35 -24.21 18.29
N PHE A 6 -3.13 -24.35 16.98
CA PHE A 6 -4.05 -24.58 15.88
C PHE A 6 -3.43 -25.44 14.75
N ALA A 7 -4.07 -26.56 14.45
CA ALA A 7 -4.26 -27.13 13.12
C ALA A 7 -5.42 -28.12 13.25
N THR A 8 -6.53 -27.89 12.54
CA THR A 8 -7.58 -28.87 12.19
C THR A 8 -8.70 -28.09 11.45
N GLY A 9 -9.04 -28.32 10.19
CA GLY A 9 -8.63 -29.40 9.30
C GLY A 9 -9.13 -30.74 9.82
N THR A 10 -10.41 -31.03 9.59
CA THR A 10 -11.02 -32.38 9.68
C THR A 10 -11.25 -32.95 11.09
N LEU A 11 -12.42 -32.68 11.67
CA LEU A 11 -13.20 -33.70 12.42
C LEU A 11 -14.65 -33.23 12.66
N CYS A 12 -15.54 -33.47 11.68
CA CYS A 12 -16.96 -33.68 11.96
C CYS A 12 -17.40 -34.91 11.17
N LEU A 13 -17.01 -36.10 11.65
CA LEU A 13 -17.67 -37.34 11.31
C LEU A 13 -18.14 -37.99 12.63
N VAL A 14 -19.40 -38.43 12.61
CA VAL A 14 -20.15 -39.13 13.67
C VAL A 14 -20.84 -38.23 14.70
N THR A 15 -21.87 -37.52 14.25
CA THR A 15 -23.24 -37.64 14.79
C THR A 15 -24.21 -37.43 13.63
N TRP A 16 -24.17 -38.38 12.70
CA TRP A 16 -25.30 -38.69 11.83
C TRP A 16 -26.15 -39.74 12.55
N ILE A 17 -27.47 -39.67 12.30
CA ILE A 17 -28.57 -40.47 12.87
C ILE A 17 -29.15 -39.91 14.17
N ALA A 18 -30.03 -38.89 14.05
CA ALA A 18 -31.37 -38.88 14.66
C ALA A 18 -32.04 -37.50 14.52
N ALA A 19 -32.39 -37.08 13.30
CA ALA A 19 -33.46 -36.10 13.05
C ALA A 19 -33.90 -36.16 11.58
N LEU A 20 -34.24 -37.35 11.11
CA LEU A 20 -35.03 -37.62 9.89
C LEU A 20 -35.38 -39.12 9.93
N ILE A 21 -36.10 -39.53 10.96
CA ILE A 21 -37.02 -40.66 10.79
C ILE A 21 -38.22 -40.03 10.08
N PRO A 22 -38.49 -40.34 8.79
CA PRO A 22 -39.80 -40.05 8.25
C PRO A 22 -40.80 -40.75 9.16
N GLN A 23 -41.72 -39.98 9.73
CA GLN A 23 -43.00 -40.54 10.14
C GLN A 23 -43.48 -41.38 8.94
N PRO A 24 -43.68 -42.70 9.08
CA PRO A 24 -44.15 -43.49 7.97
C PRO A 24 -45.57 -43.03 7.65
N GLY A 25 -45.75 -42.36 6.51
CA GLY A 25 -47.08 -42.10 5.95
C GLY A 25 -47.45 -40.67 5.57
N VAL A 26 -46.52 -39.72 5.44
CA VAL A 26 -46.82 -38.48 4.70
C VAL A 26 -46.04 -38.51 3.40
N ALA A 27 -46.73 -38.81 2.30
CA ALA A 27 -46.16 -38.62 0.96
C ALA A 27 -45.72 -37.15 0.85
N ALA A 28 -44.54 -36.90 0.28
CA ALA A 28 -44.16 -35.54 -0.06
C ALA A 28 -45.26 -34.95 -0.96
N GLN A 29 -45.70 -33.73 -0.65
CA GLN A 29 -46.74 -33.08 -1.44
C GLN A 29 -46.21 -32.89 -2.87
N ASP A 30 -46.99 -33.36 -3.82
CA ASP A 30 -46.79 -33.29 -5.27
C ASP A 30 -48.16 -32.92 -5.83
N THR A 31 -48.35 -31.61 -6.00
CA THR A 31 -49.65 -30.97 -6.22
C THR A 31 -50.17 -31.24 -7.62
N ASP A 32 -49.29 -31.33 -8.62
CA ASP A 32 -49.65 -31.61 -10.01
C ASP A 32 -49.50 -33.09 -10.42
N ARG A 33 -48.86 -33.90 -9.57
CA ARG A 33 -48.68 -35.36 -9.68
C ARG A 33 -47.77 -35.78 -10.82
N ASP A 34 -46.76 -34.98 -11.15
CA ASP A 34 -45.78 -35.32 -12.17
C ASP A 34 -44.60 -36.16 -11.65
N GLY A 35 -44.53 -36.37 -10.34
CA GLY A 35 -43.50 -37.15 -9.66
C GLY A 35 -42.34 -36.32 -9.10
N LEU A 36 -42.34 -35.00 -9.27
CA LEU A 36 -41.47 -34.07 -8.55
C LEU A 36 -42.20 -33.52 -7.31
N PRO A 37 -41.60 -33.60 -6.11
CA PRO A 37 -42.22 -32.99 -4.94
C PRO A 37 -42.27 -31.46 -5.05
N ASP A 38 -43.34 -30.81 -4.56
CA ASP A 38 -43.53 -29.35 -4.54
C ASP A 38 -42.30 -28.61 -3.97
N THR A 39 -41.66 -29.20 -2.95
CA THR A 39 -40.44 -28.66 -2.32
C THR A 39 -39.21 -28.68 -3.23
N VAL A 40 -39.14 -29.64 -4.16
CA VAL A 40 -38.09 -29.75 -5.18
C VAL A 40 -38.41 -28.82 -6.34
N GLU A 41 -39.66 -28.74 -6.78
CA GLU A 41 -40.11 -27.79 -7.80
C GLU A 41 -39.84 -26.34 -7.38
N THR A 42 -40.19 -26.00 -6.14
CA THR A 42 -39.87 -24.71 -5.51
C THR A 42 -38.36 -24.45 -5.45
N ARG A 43 -37.51 -25.49 -5.38
CA ARG A 43 -36.04 -25.34 -5.43
C ARG A 43 -35.53 -25.19 -6.86
N LEU A 44 -36.15 -25.86 -7.82
CA LEU A 44 -35.81 -25.79 -9.25
C LEU A 44 -36.36 -24.52 -9.91
N GLY A 45 -37.34 -23.85 -9.30
CA GLY A 45 -37.99 -22.67 -9.86
C GLY A 45 -39.09 -22.99 -10.84
N THR A 46 -39.69 -24.17 -10.72
CA THR A 46 -40.89 -24.57 -11.46
C THR A 46 -42.14 -24.23 -10.65
N ASP A 47 -43.32 -24.42 -11.23
CA ASP A 47 -44.60 -24.09 -10.60
C ASP A 47 -45.29 -25.37 -10.12
N PRO A 48 -45.39 -25.61 -8.78
CA PRO A 48 -45.95 -26.84 -8.22
C PRO A 48 -47.37 -27.19 -8.63
N SER A 49 -48.08 -26.26 -9.29
CA SER A 49 -49.43 -26.50 -9.79
C SER A 49 -49.46 -27.02 -11.24
N PHE A 50 -48.32 -27.17 -11.91
CA PHE A 50 -48.26 -27.47 -13.33
C PHE A 50 -47.17 -28.47 -13.71
N PRO A 51 -47.56 -29.63 -14.29
CA PRO A 51 -46.61 -30.71 -14.56
C PRO A 51 -45.55 -30.27 -15.57
N GLU A 52 -44.31 -30.71 -15.37
CA GLU A 52 -43.21 -30.35 -16.26
C GLU A 52 -43.26 -31.12 -17.58
N PRO A 53 -43.36 -30.42 -18.73
CA PRO A 53 -43.52 -31.05 -20.04
C PRO A 53 -42.16 -31.53 -20.60
N LEU A 54 -41.56 -32.52 -19.94
CA LEU A 54 -40.27 -33.07 -20.34
C LEU A 54 -40.40 -33.98 -21.57
N THR A 55 -39.59 -33.71 -22.60
CA THR A 55 -39.47 -34.54 -23.80
C THR A 55 -38.08 -35.17 -23.85
N THR A 56 -37.99 -36.43 -24.24
CA THR A 56 -36.70 -37.12 -24.38
C THR A 56 -35.92 -36.55 -25.56
N LEU A 57 -34.75 -35.97 -25.28
CA LEU A 57 -33.82 -35.48 -26.31
C LEU A 57 -32.91 -36.57 -26.85
N GLY A 58 -32.56 -37.54 -26.01
CA GLY A 58 -31.68 -38.64 -26.40
C GLY A 58 -31.73 -39.80 -25.42
N THR A 59 -31.62 -41.01 -25.96
CA THR A 59 -31.37 -42.24 -25.21
C THR A 59 -30.02 -42.80 -25.64
N PHE A 60 -29.18 -43.09 -24.66
CA PHE A 60 -27.80 -43.50 -24.88
C PHE A 60 -27.63 -44.93 -24.34
N PRO A 61 -26.99 -45.83 -25.10
CA PRO A 61 -26.76 -47.18 -24.62
C PRO A 61 -25.80 -47.15 -23.43
N ALA A 62 -26.15 -47.85 -22.36
CA ALA A 62 -25.25 -48.04 -21.21
C ALA A 62 -23.92 -48.63 -21.68
N LYS A 63 -22.81 -48.10 -21.18
CA LYS A 63 -21.46 -48.54 -21.55
C LYS A 63 -21.03 -49.67 -20.60
N ALA A 64 -19.91 -50.32 -20.92
CA ALA A 64 -19.42 -51.51 -20.22
C ALA A 64 -19.31 -51.30 -18.68
N PRO A 65 -19.27 -52.34 -17.82
CA PRO A 65 -19.66 -52.26 -16.40
C PRO A 65 -18.71 -51.50 -15.45
N LYS A 66 -17.81 -50.64 -15.95
CA LYS A 66 -16.97 -49.76 -15.13
C LYS A 66 -17.69 -48.43 -14.91
N ASN A 67 -18.23 -48.24 -13.71
CA ASN A 67 -18.88 -47.03 -13.18
C ASN A 67 -20.27 -46.72 -13.77
N PRO A 68 -21.23 -47.66 -13.70
CA PRO A 68 -22.60 -47.48 -14.22
C PRO A 68 -23.38 -46.31 -13.57
N GLU A 69 -22.90 -45.78 -12.45
CA GLU A 69 -23.42 -44.58 -11.79
C GLU A 69 -23.10 -43.27 -12.54
N LEU A 70 -22.13 -43.27 -13.46
CA LEU A 70 -21.82 -42.11 -14.33
C LEU A 70 -22.42 -42.26 -15.73
N ASP A 71 -22.80 -43.48 -16.12
CA ASP A 71 -23.31 -43.81 -17.44
C ASP A 71 -24.67 -43.15 -17.71
N ILE A 72 -24.69 -42.16 -18.59
CA ILE A 72 -25.90 -41.44 -18.96
C ILE A 72 -26.70 -42.32 -19.92
N VAL A 73 -27.95 -42.63 -19.59
CA VAL A 73 -28.81 -43.49 -20.44
C VAL A 73 -29.96 -42.73 -21.09
N ARG A 74 -30.36 -41.59 -20.52
CA ARG A 74 -31.44 -40.77 -21.06
C ARG A 74 -31.33 -39.33 -20.58
N VAL A 75 -31.54 -38.39 -21.49
CA VAL A 75 -31.65 -36.96 -21.19
C VAL A 75 -33.02 -36.49 -21.66
N ASP A 76 -33.81 -35.94 -20.74
CA ASP A 76 -35.07 -35.28 -21.03
C ASP A 76 -34.95 -33.78 -20.79
N PHE A 77 -35.76 -33.01 -21.52
CA PHE A 77 -35.70 -31.56 -21.54
C PHE A 77 -37.09 -30.96 -21.74
N GLY A 78 -37.37 -29.88 -21.04
CA GLY A 78 -38.65 -29.18 -21.15
C GLY A 78 -38.49 -27.68 -20.90
N ASN A 79 -39.38 -26.90 -21.51
CA ASN A 79 -39.58 -25.51 -21.14
C ASN A 79 -40.63 -25.44 -20.04
N VAL A 80 -40.28 -24.84 -18.90
CA VAL A 80 -41.18 -24.78 -17.73
C VAL A 80 -41.82 -23.40 -17.57
N ALA A 81 -41.14 -22.33 -18.02
CA ALA A 81 -41.67 -20.96 -18.08
C ALA A 81 -40.75 -20.04 -18.88
N LYS A 82 -41.25 -19.25 -19.85
CA LYS A 82 -40.45 -18.35 -20.71
C LYS A 82 -39.18 -19.02 -21.23
N ASP A 83 -38.01 -18.54 -20.84
CA ASP A 83 -36.66 -19.03 -21.15
C ASP A 83 -36.05 -19.85 -19.98
N ARG A 84 -36.89 -20.44 -19.11
CA ARG A 84 -36.50 -21.37 -18.05
C ARG A 84 -36.60 -22.80 -18.55
N TRP A 85 -35.47 -23.49 -18.54
CA TRP A 85 -35.33 -24.83 -19.09
C TRP A 85 -35.00 -25.82 -18.00
N LEU A 86 -35.67 -26.98 -17.99
CA LEU A 86 -35.43 -28.07 -17.07
C LEU A 86 -34.85 -29.26 -17.83
N TRP A 87 -33.69 -29.73 -17.35
CA TRP A 87 -33.04 -30.95 -17.80
C TRP A 87 -33.25 -32.03 -16.75
N ALA A 88 -33.64 -33.23 -17.17
CA ALA A 88 -33.69 -34.42 -16.32
C ALA A 88 -32.76 -35.49 -16.90
N ILE A 89 -31.67 -35.77 -16.20
CA ILE A 89 -30.60 -36.65 -16.65
C ILE A 89 -30.68 -37.95 -15.84
N ARG A 90 -30.85 -39.06 -16.56
CA ARG A 90 -31.01 -40.40 -16.01
C ARG A 90 -29.79 -41.25 -16.34
N PHE A 91 -29.39 -42.04 -15.35
CA PHE A 91 -28.17 -42.84 -15.39
C PHE A 91 -28.50 -44.34 -15.31
N ALA A 92 -27.56 -45.20 -15.70
CA ALA A 92 -27.75 -46.65 -15.66
C ALA A 92 -27.92 -47.20 -14.21
N GLN A 93 -27.43 -46.45 -13.22
CA GLN A 93 -27.69 -46.63 -11.79
C GLN A 93 -28.05 -45.27 -11.16
N PRO A 94 -28.75 -45.23 -10.00
CA PRO A 94 -29.10 -43.98 -9.33
C PRO A 94 -27.89 -43.06 -9.11
N TYR A 95 -27.97 -41.81 -9.61
CA TYR A 95 -26.91 -40.81 -9.48
C TYR A 95 -26.72 -40.35 -8.03
N ARG A 96 -25.52 -39.88 -7.68
CA ARG A 96 -25.18 -39.39 -6.33
C ARG A 96 -24.27 -38.16 -6.41
N PHE A 97 -24.33 -37.29 -5.40
CA PHE A 97 -23.49 -36.08 -5.32
C PHE A 97 -22.14 -36.27 -4.62
N ASP A 98 -21.89 -37.37 -3.93
CA ASP A 98 -20.75 -37.53 -3.02
C ASP A 98 -19.36 -37.44 -3.69
N ASN A 99 -19.21 -37.89 -4.95
CA ASN A 99 -17.95 -37.79 -5.70
C ASN A 99 -18.12 -37.53 -7.21
N SER A 100 -19.19 -36.82 -7.60
CA SER A 100 -19.56 -36.67 -9.01
C SER A 100 -19.64 -35.22 -9.46
N THR A 101 -19.19 -34.99 -10.69
CA THR A 101 -19.28 -33.73 -11.42
C THR A 101 -20.02 -33.99 -12.72
N LEU A 102 -20.86 -33.06 -13.14
CA LEU A 102 -21.52 -33.12 -14.44
C LEU A 102 -21.52 -31.75 -15.11
N ILE A 103 -21.33 -31.73 -16.42
CA ILE A 103 -21.36 -30.54 -17.26
C ILE A 103 -22.25 -30.80 -18.47
N VAL A 104 -23.23 -29.93 -18.70
CA VAL A 104 -23.98 -29.79 -19.94
C VAL A 104 -23.35 -28.65 -20.74
N TYR A 105 -22.75 -28.98 -21.88
CA TYR A 105 -22.30 -28.01 -22.86
C TYR A 105 -23.47 -27.71 -23.79
N LEU A 106 -23.89 -26.45 -23.85
CA LEU A 106 -25.03 -25.98 -24.62
C LEU A 106 -24.56 -24.95 -25.64
N ASP A 107 -24.70 -25.30 -26.92
CA ASP A 107 -24.72 -24.35 -28.03
C ASP A 107 -26.16 -23.89 -28.18
N ALA A 108 -26.44 -22.72 -27.63
CA ALA A 108 -27.78 -22.18 -27.45
C ALA A 108 -28.31 -21.48 -28.70
N ASP A 109 -27.42 -20.94 -29.55
CA ASP A 109 -27.79 -20.23 -30.78
C ASP A 109 -27.78 -21.14 -32.03
N ASN A 110 -27.32 -22.39 -31.89
CA ASN A 110 -27.14 -23.37 -32.95
C ASN A 110 -26.16 -22.91 -34.04
N ASP A 111 -25.18 -22.06 -33.70
CA ASP A 111 -24.06 -21.69 -34.54
C ASP A 111 -22.73 -22.20 -33.95
N THR A 112 -22.09 -23.11 -34.66
CA THR A 112 -20.84 -23.72 -34.19
C THR A 112 -19.63 -22.77 -34.19
N ALA A 113 -19.78 -21.57 -34.77
CA ALA A 113 -18.73 -20.56 -34.85
C ALA A 113 -18.72 -19.57 -33.67
N THR A 114 -19.77 -19.53 -32.85
CA THR A 114 -19.93 -18.60 -31.72
C THR A 114 -19.63 -19.28 -30.37
N GLY A 115 -19.47 -18.48 -29.30
CA GLY A 115 -19.24 -18.99 -27.95
C GLY A 115 -17.82 -19.50 -27.72
N ARG A 116 -17.68 -20.54 -26.88
CA ARG A 116 -16.37 -21.06 -26.47
C ARG A 116 -15.56 -21.55 -27.68
N LYS A 117 -14.35 -20.99 -27.84
CA LYS A 117 -13.38 -21.39 -28.87
C LYS A 117 -13.15 -22.91 -28.87
N ASP A 118 -13.13 -23.49 -30.07
CA ASP A 118 -12.95 -24.93 -30.37
C ASP A 118 -14.09 -25.87 -29.94
N MET A 119 -15.13 -25.37 -29.27
CA MET A 119 -16.31 -26.15 -28.85
C MET A 119 -17.62 -25.65 -29.50
N GLY A 120 -17.73 -24.33 -29.71
CA GLY A 120 -18.90 -23.67 -30.29
C GLY A 120 -20.11 -23.73 -29.35
N CYS A 121 -19.94 -23.29 -28.10
CA CYS A 121 -21.00 -23.36 -27.09
C CYS A 121 -21.02 -22.13 -26.18
N GLU A 122 -22.20 -21.55 -25.96
CA GLU A 122 -22.37 -20.29 -25.25
C GLU A 122 -22.46 -20.52 -23.75
N VAL A 123 -22.93 -21.69 -23.31
CA VAL A 123 -23.16 -21.97 -21.87
C VAL A 123 -22.68 -23.36 -21.49
N MET A 124 -21.93 -23.43 -20.40
CA MET A 124 -21.57 -24.66 -19.70
C MET A 124 -22.30 -24.69 -18.36
N ILE A 125 -23.36 -25.50 -18.28
CA ILE A 125 -24.17 -25.66 -17.06
C ILE A 125 -23.63 -26.85 -16.29
N SER A 126 -23.24 -26.68 -15.03
CA SER A 126 -22.59 -27.75 -14.29
C SER A 126 -23.07 -27.89 -12.86
N HIS A 127 -22.73 -29.03 -12.26
CA HIS A 127 -22.61 -29.13 -10.82
C HIS A 127 -21.35 -29.86 -10.42
N ASP A 128 -20.94 -29.61 -9.19
CA ASP A 128 -19.78 -30.21 -8.57
C ASP A 128 -20.15 -30.62 -7.13
N ARG A 129 -20.28 -31.93 -6.90
CA ARG A 129 -20.85 -32.49 -5.66
C ARG A 129 -22.17 -31.83 -5.23
N GLY A 130 -23.04 -31.58 -6.20
CA GLY A 130 -24.33 -30.91 -6.01
C GLY A 130 -24.28 -29.40 -5.86
N ARG A 131 -23.10 -28.77 -5.89
CA ARG A 131 -22.97 -27.30 -5.96
C ARG A 131 -23.12 -26.84 -7.42
N PRO A 132 -24.02 -25.92 -7.75
CA PRO A 132 -24.21 -25.44 -9.12
C PRO A 132 -22.99 -24.65 -9.62
N GLY A 133 -22.75 -24.69 -10.92
CA GLY A 133 -21.78 -23.86 -11.62
C GLY A 133 -22.28 -23.47 -13.00
N VAL A 134 -21.85 -22.30 -13.49
CA VAL A 134 -22.10 -21.87 -14.86
C VAL A 134 -20.87 -21.13 -15.40
N THR A 135 -20.56 -21.37 -16.66
CA THR A 135 -19.61 -20.56 -17.42
C THR A 135 -20.27 -20.19 -18.74
N ALA A 136 -20.35 -18.91 -19.06
CA ALA A 136 -20.96 -18.45 -20.31
C ALA A 136 -20.00 -17.59 -21.14
N PHE A 137 -20.20 -17.64 -22.46
CA PHE A 137 -19.37 -17.00 -23.47
C PHE A 137 -20.24 -16.18 -24.42
N ALA A 138 -19.79 -14.98 -24.78
CA ALA A 138 -20.35 -14.17 -25.84
C ALA A 138 -19.99 -14.76 -27.23
N ALA A 139 -20.59 -14.23 -28.30
CA ALA A 139 -20.39 -14.72 -29.66
C ALA A 139 -18.93 -14.71 -30.14
N ASP A 140 -18.09 -13.81 -29.60
CA ASP A 140 -16.65 -13.71 -29.90
C ASP A 140 -15.75 -14.60 -29.01
N GLY A 141 -16.36 -15.33 -28.07
CA GLY A 141 -15.67 -16.19 -27.10
C GLY A 141 -15.23 -15.50 -25.81
N ALA A 142 -15.54 -14.22 -25.61
CA ALA A 142 -15.31 -13.54 -24.33
C ALA A 142 -16.25 -14.06 -23.23
N TYR A 143 -15.81 -14.07 -21.97
CA TYR A 143 -16.69 -14.46 -20.85
C TYR A 143 -17.83 -13.46 -20.67
N GLN A 144 -19.04 -13.97 -20.38
CA GLN A 144 -20.19 -13.14 -20.01
C GLN A 144 -20.92 -13.67 -18.77
N PRO A 145 -21.59 -12.82 -17.98
CA PRO A 145 -22.40 -13.26 -16.84
C PRO A 145 -23.59 -14.13 -17.28
N ALA A 146 -23.90 -15.17 -16.51
CA ALA A 146 -25.10 -16.00 -16.70
C ALA A 146 -25.69 -16.45 -15.35
N PRO A 147 -27.00 -16.73 -15.27
CA PRO A 147 -27.63 -17.20 -14.04
C PRO A 147 -27.09 -18.58 -13.63
N LEU A 148 -26.79 -18.78 -12.35
CA LEU A 148 -26.45 -20.11 -11.83
C LEU A 148 -27.61 -21.09 -12.05
N PRO A 149 -27.34 -22.35 -12.44
CA PRO A 149 -28.38 -23.35 -12.49
C PRO A 149 -28.86 -23.74 -11.10
N ARG A 150 -30.06 -24.28 -11.03
CA ARG A 150 -30.65 -24.90 -9.85
C ARG A 150 -30.57 -26.41 -10.01
N VAL A 151 -30.04 -27.09 -9.01
CA VAL A 151 -29.76 -28.54 -9.07
C VAL A 151 -30.56 -29.27 -7.99
N ALA A 152 -31.21 -30.36 -8.38
CA ALA A 152 -31.88 -31.29 -7.48
C ALA A 152 -31.63 -32.74 -7.88
N LEU A 153 -31.73 -33.65 -6.92
CA LEU A 153 -31.62 -35.09 -7.12
C LEU A 153 -32.85 -35.75 -6.51
N VAL A 154 -33.66 -36.41 -7.34
CA VAL A 154 -34.88 -37.11 -6.92
C VAL A 154 -34.83 -38.53 -7.45
N ASP A 155 -34.86 -39.51 -6.55
CA ASP A 155 -34.80 -40.95 -6.88
C ASP A 155 -33.68 -41.34 -7.86
N GLY A 156 -32.51 -40.68 -7.75
CA GLY A 156 -31.35 -40.94 -8.60
C GLY A 156 -31.38 -40.26 -9.98
N VAL A 157 -32.39 -39.44 -10.26
CA VAL A 157 -32.47 -38.57 -11.45
C VAL A 157 -31.95 -37.19 -11.11
N LEU A 158 -30.97 -36.72 -11.88
CA LEU A 158 -30.40 -35.40 -11.72
C LEU A 158 -31.23 -34.37 -12.50
N TYR A 159 -31.74 -33.37 -11.81
CA TYR A 159 -32.44 -32.24 -12.40
C TYR A 159 -31.56 -31.00 -12.41
N LEU A 160 -31.43 -30.35 -13.56
CA LEU A 160 -30.76 -29.06 -13.74
C LEU A 160 -31.74 -28.08 -14.36
N CYS A 161 -32.05 -26.98 -13.66
CA CYS A 161 -32.87 -25.91 -14.19
C CYS A 161 -32.03 -24.66 -14.42
N HIS A 162 -32.08 -24.09 -15.62
CA HIS A 162 -31.29 -22.91 -15.99
C HIS A 162 -32.14 -21.91 -16.76
N ASP A 163 -31.87 -20.62 -16.51
CA ASP A 163 -32.52 -19.50 -17.20
C ASP A 163 -31.55 -18.97 -18.24
N GLY A 164 -31.95 -18.98 -19.51
CA GLY A 164 -31.11 -18.50 -20.60
C GLY A 164 -31.79 -18.62 -21.96
N PRO A 165 -31.45 -17.74 -22.92
CA PRO A 165 -32.01 -17.82 -24.26
C PRO A 165 -31.55 -19.10 -24.95
N ILE A 166 -32.45 -19.71 -25.71
CA ILE A 166 -32.16 -20.76 -26.69
C ILE A 166 -32.85 -20.34 -27.99
N GLU A 167 -32.17 -20.46 -29.12
CA GLU A 167 -32.68 -20.04 -30.43
C GLU A 167 -34.02 -20.69 -30.74
N GLN A 168 -34.94 -19.90 -31.31
CA GLN A 168 -36.31 -20.33 -31.62
C GLN A 168 -36.53 -20.31 -33.13
N GLU A 169 -36.84 -21.47 -33.72
CA GLU A 169 -37.29 -21.59 -35.11
C GLU A 169 -38.77 -21.99 -35.14
N GLY A 170 -39.66 -21.01 -35.32
CA GLY A 170 -41.11 -21.25 -35.32
C GLY A 170 -41.63 -21.65 -33.93
N GLU A 171 -42.25 -22.83 -33.82
CA GLU A 171 -42.77 -23.38 -32.55
C GLU A 171 -41.78 -24.34 -31.85
N HIS A 172 -40.48 -24.22 -32.16
CA HIS A 172 -39.44 -25.08 -31.60
C HIS A 172 -38.19 -24.31 -31.18
N SER A 173 -37.55 -24.76 -30.10
CA SER A 173 -36.18 -24.38 -29.77
C SER A 173 -35.20 -25.21 -30.61
N VAL A 174 -34.18 -24.60 -31.23
CA VAL A 174 -33.19 -25.32 -32.03
C VAL A 174 -31.80 -25.07 -31.46
N PHE A 175 -31.12 -26.13 -31.04
CA PHE A 175 -29.83 -26.04 -30.33
C PHE A 175 -29.06 -27.35 -30.47
N ARG A 176 -27.80 -27.38 -30.02
CA ARG A 176 -27.09 -28.66 -29.78
C ARG A 176 -26.53 -28.71 -28.37
N PHE A 177 -26.43 -29.91 -27.83
CA PHE A 177 -25.85 -30.11 -26.50
C PHE A 177 -25.00 -31.37 -26.43
N THR A 178 -24.10 -31.43 -25.45
CA THR A 178 -23.46 -32.66 -24.99
C THR A 178 -23.35 -32.64 -23.48
N VAL A 179 -23.49 -33.80 -22.84
CA VAL A 179 -23.33 -33.96 -21.39
C VAL A 179 -22.05 -34.75 -21.12
N LEU A 180 -21.32 -34.35 -20.09
CA LEU A 180 -20.15 -35.03 -19.53
C LEU A 180 -20.38 -35.27 -18.04
N SER A 181 -20.23 -36.51 -17.59
CA SER A 181 -20.35 -36.94 -16.19
C SER A 181 -19.05 -37.61 -15.75
N GLU A 182 -18.44 -37.20 -14.64
CA GLU A 182 -17.12 -37.68 -14.22
C GLU A 182 -16.95 -37.77 -12.70
N THR A 183 -15.95 -38.56 -12.28
CA THR A 183 -15.50 -38.65 -10.88
C THR A 183 -14.55 -37.52 -10.53
N ARG A 184 -14.67 -36.97 -9.31
CA ARG A 184 -13.83 -35.84 -8.89
C ARG A 184 -12.49 -36.26 -8.29
N GLU A 185 -12.50 -37.09 -7.25
CA GLU A 185 -11.28 -37.41 -6.50
C GLU A 185 -11.13 -38.92 -6.20
N PRO A 186 -10.07 -39.58 -6.73
CA PRO A 186 -9.28 -39.15 -7.88
C PRO A 186 -10.14 -39.13 -9.15
N HIS A 187 -9.79 -38.30 -10.13
CA HIS A 187 -10.40 -38.36 -11.46
C HIS A 187 -10.06 -39.72 -12.10
N ALA A 188 -11.03 -40.63 -12.14
CA ALA A 188 -10.81 -42.03 -12.48
C ALA A 188 -11.61 -42.50 -13.70
N SER A 189 -12.68 -41.78 -14.03
CA SER A 189 -13.64 -42.13 -15.08
C SER A 189 -14.51 -40.94 -15.48
N ALA A 190 -14.86 -40.91 -16.76
CA ALA A 190 -15.82 -39.97 -17.32
C ALA A 190 -16.68 -40.68 -18.38
N ASP A 191 -17.95 -40.30 -18.46
CA ASP A 191 -18.88 -40.68 -19.52
C ASP A 191 -19.45 -39.43 -20.21
N GLY A 192 -19.72 -39.52 -21.50
CA GLY A 192 -20.30 -38.43 -22.26
C GLY A 192 -21.20 -38.89 -23.40
N THR A 193 -22.17 -38.03 -23.74
CA THR A 193 -23.21 -38.31 -24.73
C THR A 193 -22.77 -38.02 -26.16
N GLY A 194 -21.80 -37.13 -26.36
CA GLY A 194 -21.50 -36.52 -27.66
C GLY A 194 -22.52 -35.44 -28.05
N TRP A 195 -22.15 -34.61 -29.04
CA TRP A 195 -23.01 -33.53 -29.54
C TRP A 195 -24.26 -34.08 -30.21
N THR A 196 -25.42 -33.64 -29.72
CA THR A 196 -26.74 -33.98 -30.25
C THR A 196 -27.44 -32.70 -30.65
N LYS A 197 -27.86 -32.60 -31.92
CA LYS A 197 -28.73 -31.51 -32.39
C LYS A 197 -30.17 -31.80 -31.97
N VAL A 198 -30.85 -30.79 -31.47
CA VAL A 198 -32.16 -30.88 -30.84
C VAL A 198 -33.14 -29.92 -31.51
N ILE A 199 -34.34 -30.42 -31.73
CA ILE A 199 -35.55 -29.62 -31.99
C ILE A 199 -36.43 -29.84 -30.76
N GLY A 200 -36.40 -28.89 -29.84
CA GLY A 200 -37.06 -28.94 -28.54
C GLY A 200 -38.35 -28.13 -28.49
N PRO A 201 -39.01 -28.08 -27.32
CA PRO A 201 -40.22 -27.28 -27.12
C PRO A 201 -39.92 -25.77 -27.25
N ALA A 202 -40.86 -25.01 -27.81
CA ALA A 202 -40.79 -23.55 -27.80
C ALA A 202 -40.76 -22.98 -26.38
N ASN A 203 -40.35 -21.72 -26.28
CA ASN A 203 -40.57 -20.89 -25.10
C ASN A 203 -42.04 -20.92 -24.66
N SER A 204 -42.28 -21.18 -23.38
CA SER A 204 -43.61 -21.14 -22.79
C SER A 204 -44.03 -19.70 -22.51
N GLU A 205 -45.30 -19.37 -22.73
CA GLU A 205 -45.84 -18.07 -22.31
C GLU A 205 -46.08 -17.97 -20.79
N ARG A 206 -45.93 -19.08 -20.04
CA ARG A 206 -46.10 -19.11 -18.60
C ARG A 206 -45.12 -18.15 -17.91
N PRO A 207 -45.57 -17.37 -16.91
CA PRO A 207 -44.68 -16.52 -16.14
C PRO A 207 -43.69 -17.38 -15.33
N LYS A 208 -42.45 -16.91 -15.18
CA LYS A 208 -41.47 -17.54 -14.29
C LYS A 208 -41.90 -17.34 -12.83
N THR A 209 -41.76 -18.39 -12.02
CA THR A 209 -41.77 -18.24 -10.55
C THR A 209 -40.59 -17.37 -10.16
N VAL A 210 -40.87 -16.17 -9.63
CA VAL A 210 -39.84 -15.21 -9.21
C VAL A 210 -39.22 -15.67 -7.89
N MET A 211 -37.99 -16.16 -7.97
CA MET A 211 -37.20 -16.53 -6.80
C MET A 211 -36.74 -15.29 -6.04
N LEU A 212 -36.24 -15.50 -4.82
CA LEU A 212 -35.68 -14.39 -4.03
C LEU A 212 -34.53 -13.70 -4.77
N ASP A 213 -33.62 -14.48 -5.36
CA ASP A 213 -32.49 -13.94 -6.13
C ASP A 213 -32.91 -13.30 -7.48
N ASP A 214 -34.15 -13.55 -7.94
CA ASP A 214 -34.66 -13.03 -9.21
C ASP A 214 -35.26 -11.61 -9.06
N ILE A 215 -35.54 -11.13 -7.84
CA ILE A 215 -36.22 -9.83 -7.65
C ILE A 215 -35.32 -8.70 -8.12
N THR A 216 -35.84 -7.75 -8.91
CA THR A 216 -35.09 -6.59 -9.44
C THR A 216 -35.43 -5.27 -8.76
N ALA A 217 -36.41 -5.28 -7.86
CA ALA A 217 -36.86 -4.12 -7.11
C ALA A 217 -37.48 -4.57 -5.77
N ASP A 218 -37.57 -3.63 -4.84
CA ASP A 218 -38.20 -3.86 -3.54
C ASP A 218 -39.71 -4.11 -3.67
N GLU A 219 -40.22 -5.08 -2.91
CA GLU A 219 -41.64 -5.44 -2.81
C GLU A 219 -42.12 -5.13 -1.38
N ASN A 220 -42.98 -4.12 -1.25
CA ASN A 220 -43.52 -3.63 0.03
C ASN A 220 -42.48 -3.10 1.03
N PHE A 221 -41.24 -2.89 0.62
CA PHE A 221 -40.19 -2.28 1.43
C PHE A 221 -39.89 -0.85 0.98
N GLU A 222 -39.46 -0.05 1.94
CA GLU A 222 -38.78 1.21 1.75
C GLU A 222 -37.46 1.16 2.54
N ARG A 223 -36.59 2.14 2.31
CA ARG A 223 -35.29 2.20 3.00
C ARG A 223 -34.95 3.60 3.47
N THR A 224 -34.09 3.66 4.47
CA THR A 224 -33.42 4.87 4.92
C THR A 224 -31.97 4.57 5.29
N GLU A 225 -31.14 5.60 5.33
CA GLU A 225 -29.71 5.50 5.63
C GLU A 225 -29.24 6.63 6.56
N GLY A 226 -28.03 6.46 7.09
CA GLY A 226 -27.37 7.37 8.02
C GLY A 226 -27.26 6.78 9.42
N LEU A 227 -26.03 6.60 9.92
CA LEU A 227 -25.77 6.05 11.26
C LEU A 227 -26.38 6.92 12.37
N ASP A 228 -26.45 8.24 12.17
CA ASP A 228 -27.14 9.17 13.06
C ASP A 228 -28.60 8.77 13.29
N LEU A 229 -29.31 8.45 12.21
CA LEU A 229 -30.72 8.04 12.26
C LEU A 229 -30.86 6.61 12.76
N VAL A 230 -29.99 5.70 12.34
CA VAL A 230 -29.98 4.30 12.81
C VAL A 230 -29.92 4.25 14.33
N TRP A 231 -28.96 4.98 14.92
CA TRP A 231 -28.80 5.01 16.38
C TRP A 231 -29.96 5.71 17.08
N GLN A 232 -30.51 6.80 16.51
CA GLN A 232 -31.70 7.45 17.05
C GLN A 232 -32.89 6.49 17.11
N LEU A 233 -33.15 5.74 16.03
CA LEU A 233 -34.25 4.79 15.96
C LEU A 233 -34.06 3.58 16.88
N GLN A 234 -32.82 3.09 17.03
CA GLN A 234 -32.49 2.03 17.98
C GLN A 234 -32.66 2.47 19.44
N ALA A 235 -32.38 3.74 19.75
CA ALA A 235 -32.46 4.28 21.11
C ALA A 235 -33.87 4.76 21.51
N ASP A 236 -34.77 4.98 20.55
CA ASP A 236 -36.13 5.44 20.83
C ASP A 236 -36.94 4.37 21.57
N PRO A 237 -37.41 4.63 22.80
CA PRO A 237 -38.18 3.67 23.60
C PRO A 237 -39.56 3.33 23.01
N ALA A 238 -40.06 4.11 22.04
CA ALA A 238 -41.28 3.77 21.29
C ALA A 238 -41.05 2.53 20.40
N ASN A 239 -39.84 2.38 19.87
CA ASN A 239 -39.45 1.27 19.01
C ASN A 239 -39.08 0.02 19.83
N VAL A 240 -38.90 -1.11 19.15
CA VAL A 240 -38.34 -2.33 19.72
C VAL A 240 -37.12 -2.72 18.90
N ALA A 241 -35.94 -2.73 19.53
CA ALA A 241 -34.72 -3.27 18.93
C ALA A 241 -34.48 -4.72 19.41
N MET A 242 -34.32 -5.64 18.47
CA MET A 242 -34.04 -7.04 18.70
C MET A 242 -32.70 -7.40 18.06
N SER A 243 -31.83 -8.06 18.82
CA SER A 243 -30.50 -8.41 18.33
C SER A 243 -30.55 -9.61 17.38
N SER A 244 -29.92 -9.50 16.21
CA SER A 244 -29.75 -10.63 15.28
C SER A 244 -28.87 -11.73 15.85
N VAL A 245 -27.89 -11.40 16.69
CA VAL A 245 -27.02 -12.38 17.35
C VAL A 245 -27.80 -13.26 18.34
N GLY A 246 -28.88 -12.72 18.91
CA GLY A 246 -29.80 -13.44 19.80
C GLY A 246 -30.94 -14.17 19.07
N ALA A 247 -31.00 -14.10 17.74
CA ALA A 247 -32.06 -14.71 16.93
C ALA A 247 -31.87 -16.22 16.77
N GLU A 248 -32.94 -16.90 16.34
CA GLU A 248 -32.84 -18.27 15.83
C GLU A 248 -32.28 -18.24 14.40
N LEU A 249 -31.11 -18.85 14.22
CA LEU A 249 -30.32 -18.81 12.98
C LEU A 249 -30.33 -20.16 12.26
N SER A 250 -30.57 -20.14 10.95
CA SER A 250 -30.37 -21.30 10.06
C SER A 250 -29.45 -20.91 8.92
N ARG A 251 -28.33 -21.62 8.76
CA ARG A 251 -27.26 -21.32 7.76
C ARG A 251 -26.69 -19.88 7.83
N MET A 252 -26.96 -19.18 8.93
CA MET A 252 -26.33 -17.92 9.30
C MET A 252 -25.33 -18.17 10.43
N ALA A 253 -24.28 -17.37 10.51
CA ALA A 253 -23.29 -17.43 11.57
C ALA A 253 -23.11 -16.06 12.23
N TYR A 254 -22.74 -16.07 13.51
CA TYR A 254 -22.28 -14.87 14.17
C TYR A 254 -21.03 -14.33 13.45
N TYR A 255 -21.02 -13.03 13.17
CA TYR A 255 -19.90 -12.41 12.49
C TYR A 255 -18.80 -12.07 13.50
N ASP A 256 -18.04 -13.10 13.87
CA ASP A 256 -17.03 -13.06 14.93
C ASP A 256 -15.71 -12.36 14.50
N THR A 257 -15.82 -11.16 13.95
CA THR A 257 -14.70 -10.37 13.42
C THR A 257 -14.56 -9.02 14.15
N GLU A 258 -13.52 -8.26 13.81
CA GLU A 258 -13.37 -6.87 14.26
C GLU A 258 -14.45 -6.01 13.57
N TYR A 259 -15.64 -5.98 14.15
CA TYR A 259 -16.81 -5.41 13.51
C TYR A 259 -17.49 -4.34 14.37
N ARG A 260 -18.21 -3.40 13.76
CA ARG A 260 -18.70 -2.16 14.41
C ARG A 260 -19.83 -2.40 15.39
N TRP A 261 -20.85 -3.11 14.94
CA TRP A 261 -22.05 -3.45 15.67
C TRP A 261 -22.21 -4.97 15.65
N PRO A 262 -22.68 -5.64 16.70
CA PRO A 262 -22.90 -7.09 16.64
C PRO A 262 -23.76 -7.47 15.43
N ALA A 263 -23.31 -8.47 14.65
CA ALA A 263 -23.95 -8.84 13.40
C ALA A 263 -23.89 -10.35 13.15
N VAL A 264 -24.74 -10.81 12.23
CA VAL A 264 -24.71 -12.15 11.65
C VAL A 264 -24.48 -12.05 10.14
N TYR A 265 -24.00 -13.12 9.52
CA TYR A 265 -23.78 -13.20 8.07
C TYR A 265 -24.10 -14.61 7.55
N GLY A 266 -24.46 -14.71 6.28
CA GLY A 266 -24.74 -15.99 5.63
C GLY A 266 -25.73 -15.88 4.46
N ALA A 267 -25.50 -16.69 3.44
CA ALA A 267 -26.39 -16.82 2.29
C ALA A 267 -27.28 -18.07 2.42
N SER A 268 -28.44 -18.05 1.76
CA SER A 268 -29.42 -19.14 1.77
C SER A 268 -29.88 -19.54 3.18
N GLY A 269 -29.91 -18.57 4.09
CA GLY A 269 -30.18 -18.75 5.50
C GLY A 269 -31.41 -17.99 5.97
N THR A 270 -31.68 -18.11 7.27
CA THR A 270 -32.79 -17.40 7.93
C THR A 270 -32.37 -16.82 9.26
N ILE A 271 -32.91 -15.65 9.59
CA ILE A 271 -32.82 -15.00 10.91
C ILE A 271 -34.24 -14.87 11.44
N THR A 272 -34.55 -15.53 12.57
CA THR A 272 -35.91 -15.54 13.13
C THR A 272 -35.94 -14.97 14.54
N VAL A 273 -36.84 -14.03 14.78
CA VAL A 273 -37.09 -13.42 16.10
C VAL A 273 -38.58 -13.48 16.46
N THR A 274 -38.88 -13.55 17.75
CA THR A 274 -40.25 -13.53 18.27
C THR A 274 -40.64 -12.11 18.65
N VAL A 275 -41.81 -11.63 18.19
CA VAL A 275 -42.34 -10.32 18.57
C VAL A 275 -42.57 -10.25 20.08
N PRO A 276 -41.92 -9.33 20.81
CA PRO A 276 -41.95 -9.35 22.28
C PRO A 276 -43.20 -8.68 22.88
N LYS A 277 -43.91 -7.83 22.14
CA LYS A 277 -45.09 -7.11 22.62
C LYS A 277 -46.08 -6.79 21.51
N ALA A 278 -47.35 -6.63 21.87
CA ALA A 278 -48.38 -6.14 20.97
C ALA A 278 -48.15 -4.67 20.57
N GLY A 279 -48.62 -4.30 19.39
CA GLY A 279 -48.60 -2.93 18.87
C GLY A 279 -48.62 -2.88 17.34
N ASP A 280 -48.88 -1.70 16.78
CA ASP A 280 -48.79 -1.45 15.35
C ASP A 280 -47.38 -0.96 15.02
N PHE A 281 -46.65 -1.72 14.20
CA PHE A 281 -45.23 -1.45 13.93
C PHE A 281 -44.89 -1.62 12.46
N TYR A 282 -43.86 -0.91 12.00
CA TYR A 282 -43.17 -1.16 10.74
C TYR A 282 -41.98 -2.09 11.00
N PRO A 283 -42.04 -3.38 10.63
CA PRO A 283 -40.88 -4.27 10.75
C PRO A 283 -39.73 -3.79 9.88
N ALA A 284 -38.52 -3.84 10.43
CA ALA A 284 -37.32 -3.37 9.76
C ALA A 284 -36.09 -4.19 10.12
N ILE A 285 -35.05 -4.07 9.29
CA ILE A 285 -33.78 -4.77 9.44
C ILE A 285 -32.64 -3.82 9.07
N VAL A 286 -31.58 -3.83 9.88
CA VAL A 286 -30.35 -3.09 9.60
C VAL A 286 -29.41 -4.00 8.80
N VAL A 287 -29.11 -3.62 7.57
CA VAL A 287 -28.19 -4.34 6.68
C VAL A 287 -26.94 -3.50 6.46
N TYR A 288 -25.78 -4.13 6.55
CA TYR A 288 -24.53 -3.54 6.11
C TYR A 288 -24.23 -4.03 4.69
N ASP A 289 -24.33 -3.12 3.74
CA ASP A 289 -24.27 -3.43 2.32
C ASP A 289 -22.81 -3.70 1.89
N THR A 290 -22.50 -4.98 1.67
CA THR A 290 -21.20 -5.42 1.17
C THR A 290 -21.25 -5.59 -0.35
N ALA A 291 -20.10 -5.81 -0.99
CA ALA A 291 -20.09 -6.07 -2.43
C ALA A 291 -20.95 -7.31 -2.79
N GLY A 292 -21.95 -7.10 -3.63
CA GLY A 292 -22.87 -8.12 -4.13
C GLY A 292 -24.32 -7.67 -4.07
N ARG A 293 -25.16 -8.25 -4.95
CA ARG A 293 -26.60 -8.05 -4.92
C ARG A 293 -27.25 -9.01 -3.92
N GLU A 294 -27.54 -8.50 -2.74
CA GLU A 294 -28.04 -9.26 -1.59
C GLU A 294 -29.56 -9.13 -1.47
N ALA A 295 -30.27 -10.25 -1.64
CA ALA A 295 -31.73 -10.27 -1.62
C ALA A 295 -32.27 -10.76 -0.27
N TYR A 296 -33.30 -10.10 0.25
CA TYR A 296 -33.94 -10.46 1.51
C TYR A 296 -35.46 -10.62 1.36
N GLU A 297 -36.05 -11.58 2.07
CA GLU A 297 -37.49 -11.76 2.18
C GLU A 297 -37.91 -11.73 3.65
N LEU A 298 -38.91 -10.93 3.99
CA LEU A 298 -39.55 -10.97 5.31
C LEU A 298 -40.80 -11.83 5.30
N GLN A 299 -40.90 -12.72 6.27
CA GLN A 299 -42.08 -13.52 6.57
C GLN A 299 -42.58 -13.25 7.99
N VAL A 300 -43.91 -13.21 8.17
CA VAL A 300 -44.58 -13.20 9.48
C VAL A 300 -45.37 -14.50 9.60
N ASP A 301 -45.06 -15.31 10.62
CA ASP A 301 -45.61 -16.67 10.82
C ASP A 301 -45.56 -17.54 9.55
N GLY A 302 -44.43 -17.48 8.84
CA GLY A 302 -44.18 -18.22 7.61
C GLY A 302 -44.85 -17.66 6.35
N LYS A 303 -45.61 -16.56 6.45
CA LYS A 303 -46.22 -15.89 5.30
C LYS A 303 -45.38 -14.70 4.85
N ARG A 304 -44.99 -14.67 3.58
CA ARG A 304 -44.27 -13.54 2.98
C ARG A 304 -45.08 -12.25 3.08
N VAL A 305 -44.44 -11.18 3.53
CA VAL A 305 -45.01 -9.83 3.59
C VAL A 305 -44.25 -8.81 2.72
N GLY A 306 -42.99 -9.07 2.38
CA GLY A 306 -42.22 -8.22 1.47
C GLY A 306 -40.82 -8.78 1.17
N ARG A 307 -40.14 -8.13 0.22
CA ARG A 307 -38.78 -8.44 -0.22
C ARG A 307 -38.01 -7.16 -0.52
N PHE A 308 -36.68 -7.17 -0.43
CA PHE A 308 -35.84 -6.04 -0.83
C PHE A 308 -34.45 -6.47 -1.31
N LEU A 309 -33.76 -5.55 -1.99
CA LEU A 309 -32.36 -5.68 -2.40
C LEU A 309 -31.46 -4.70 -1.64
N ALA A 310 -30.29 -5.19 -1.21
CA ALA A 310 -29.13 -4.38 -0.88
C ALA A 310 -28.09 -4.59 -2.00
N ALA A 311 -27.74 -3.51 -2.71
CA ALA A 311 -26.92 -3.60 -3.93
C ALA A 311 -26.23 -2.27 -4.27
N GLU A 312 -26.05 -1.37 -3.29
CA GLU A 312 -25.28 -0.15 -3.49
C GLU A 312 -23.76 -0.42 -3.43
N ASP A 313 -23.36 -1.59 -2.91
CA ASP A 313 -21.98 -2.08 -2.80
C ASP A 313 -21.06 -1.09 -2.09
N ASP A 314 -21.62 -0.36 -1.12
CA ASP A 314 -20.98 0.84 -0.61
C ASP A 314 -20.45 0.77 0.80
N ASN A 315 -20.48 -0.38 1.49
CA ASN A 315 -19.95 -0.51 2.85
C ASN A 315 -20.69 0.36 3.90
N ARG A 316 -21.99 0.65 3.74
CA ARG A 316 -22.78 1.46 4.69
C ARG A 316 -23.95 0.67 5.28
N GLN A 317 -24.37 1.09 6.48
CA GLN A 317 -25.57 0.58 7.14
C GLN A 317 -26.83 1.24 6.57
N ARG A 318 -27.84 0.42 6.27
CA ARG A 318 -29.18 0.86 5.87
C ARG A 318 -30.25 0.17 6.69
N ILE A 319 -31.35 0.87 6.92
CA ILE A 319 -32.57 0.28 7.46
C ILE A 319 -33.51 0.03 6.29
N HIS A 320 -33.86 -1.23 6.08
CA HIS A 320 -34.94 -1.63 5.19
C HIS A 320 -36.16 -1.92 6.04
N PHE A 321 -37.27 -1.24 5.79
CA PHE A 321 -38.50 -1.34 6.58
C PHE A 321 -39.73 -1.53 5.71
N LEU A 322 -40.75 -2.21 6.23
CA LEU A 322 -42.00 -2.41 5.50
C LEU A 322 -42.67 -1.05 5.24
N SER A 323 -43.19 -0.83 4.04
CA SER A 323 -43.86 0.41 3.62
C SER A 323 -45.16 0.74 4.38
N ARG A 324 -45.73 -0.27 5.06
CA ARG A 324 -46.96 -0.20 5.88
C ARG A 324 -46.71 -0.87 7.23
N SER A 325 -47.47 -0.47 8.24
CA SER A 325 -47.40 -1.10 9.56
C SER A 325 -48.20 -2.42 9.59
N ILE A 326 -47.87 -3.27 10.55
CA ILE A 326 -48.56 -4.52 10.89
C ILE A 326 -48.94 -4.45 12.37
N GLU A 327 -50.20 -4.75 12.66
CA GLU A 327 -50.69 -4.92 14.04
C GLU A 327 -50.27 -6.30 14.56
N PHE A 328 -49.43 -6.31 15.59
CA PHE A 328 -48.98 -7.52 16.28
C PHE A 328 -49.68 -7.67 17.63
N ALA A 329 -49.97 -8.91 18.01
CA ALA A 329 -50.47 -9.30 19.34
C ALA A 329 -49.33 -9.70 20.31
N GLY A 330 -48.12 -9.93 19.80
CA GLY A 330 -46.98 -10.46 20.55
C GLY A 330 -46.93 -11.99 20.49
N GLY A 331 -45.75 -12.54 20.19
CA GLY A 331 -45.51 -13.96 20.01
C GLY A 331 -45.40 -14.42 18.55
N GLU A 332 -45.72 -13.57 17.58
CA GLU A 332 -45.52 -13.85 16.15
C GLU A 332 -44.03 -14.03 15.81
N GLN A 333 -43.73 -14.86 14.81
CA GLN A 333 -42.38 -15.10 14.33
C GLN A 333 -42.09 -14.19 13.12
N LEU A 334 -41.10 -13.31 13.23
CA LEU A 334 -40.52 -12.58 12.10
C LEU A 334 -39.31 -13.34 11.59
N THR A 335 -39.38 -13.82 10.35
CA THR A 335 -38.30 -14.55 9.69
C THR A 335 -37.79 -13.77 8.48
N PHE A 336 -36.55 -13.33 8.52
CA PHE A 336 -35.83 -12.83 7.35
C PHE A 336 -35.10 -13.98 6.66
N ARG A 337 -35.32 -14.16 5.36
CA ARG A 337 -34.62 -15.14 4.52
C ARG A 337 -33.63 -14.43 3.62
N THR A 338 -32.44 -14.99 3.45
CA THR A 338 -31.39 -14.45 2.58
C THR A 338 -31.32 -15.18 1.24
N GLY A 339 -30.94 -14.44 0.21
CA GLY A 339 -30.63 -14.94 -1.13
C GLY A 339 -29.35 -15.78 -1.16
N THR A 340 -28.95 -16.21 -2.35
CA THR A 340 -27.77 -17.07 -2.54
C THR A 340 -26.47 -16.30 -2.79
N VAL A 341 -26.56 -15.00 -3.12
CA VAL A 341 -25.43 -14.16 -3.53
C VAL A 341 -25.13 -13.09 -2.48
N GLY A 342 -23.85 -12.93 -2.10
CA GLY A 342 -23.39 -11.93 -1.13
C GLY A 342 -23.28 -12.44 0.31
N GLN A 343 -22.75 -11.60 1.20
CA GLN A 343 -22.48 -12.00 2.59
C GLN A 343 -23.71 -11.85 3.49
N HIS A 344 -24.64 -10.97 3.12
CA HIS A 344 -25.86 -10.66 3.87
C HIS A 344 -25.56 -10.28 5.34
N VAL A 345 -24.65 -9.32 5.52
CA VAL A 345 -24.26 -8.87 6.86
C VAL A 345 -25.41 -8.09 7.49
N THR A 346 -26.00 -8.67 8.53
CA THR A 346 -27.21 -8.18 9.19
C THR A 346 -26.91 -7.80 10.65
N GLU A 347 -27.23 -6.55 11.01
CA GLU A 347 -27.15 -6.02 12.37
C GLU A 347 -28.50 -6.22 13.10
N ASP A 348 -29.12 -5.20 13.69
CA ASP A 348 -30.36 -5.39 14.47
C ASP A 348 -31.63 -5.50 13.62
N ILE A 349 -32.65 -6.15 14.19
CA ILE A 349 -34.03 -6.16 13.68
C ILE A 349 -34.86 -5.20 14.52
N LEU A 350 -35.63 -4.32 13.88
CA LEU A 350 -36.39 -3.27 14.56
C LEU A 350 -37.90 -3.44 14.30
N LEU A 351 -38.71 -3.11 15.30
CA LEU A 351 -40.13 -2.79 15.14
C LEU A 351 -40.30 -1.30 15.39
N LEU A 352 -40.58 -0.54 14.35
CA LEU A 352 -40.62 0.91 14.39
C LEU A 352 -42.05 1.39 14.63
N ALA A 353 -42.27 2.22 15.64
CA ALA A 353 -43.60 2.71 16.01
C ALA A 353 -44.15 3.77 15.03
N GLU A 354 -43.25 4.51 14.39
CA GLU A 354 -43.58 5.47 13.34
C GLU A 354 -42.79 5.15 12.07
N LYS A 355 -43.33 5.55 10.92
CA LYS A 355 -42.66 5.39 9.64
C LYS A 355 -41.42 6.31 9.57
N PRO A 356 -40.21 5.77 9.38
CA PRO A 356 -39.01 6.60 9.23
C PRO A 356 -39.08 7.50 7.99
N PRO A 357 -38.35 8.64 7.98
CA PRO A 357 -38.14 9.39 6.75
C PRO A 357 -37.33 8.56 5.75
N VAL A 358 -37.70 8.57 4.47
CA VAL A 358 -36.89 7.98 3.40
C VAL A 358 -35.73 8.93 3.08
N ARG A 359 -34.50 8.53 3.43
CA ARG A 359 -33.25 9.21 3.04
C ARG A 359 -32.55 8.38 1.96
N ASN A 360 -32.07 9.05 0.92
CA ASN A 360 -31.29 8.45 -0.16
C ASN A 360 -29.94 9.13 -0.29
N ARG A 361 -28.94 8.37 -0.74
CA ARG A 361 -27.59 8.87 -0.96
C ARG A 361 -27.62 9.95 -2.01
N LYS A 362 -26.98 11.07 -1.70
CA LYS A 362 -26.79 12.13 -2.69
C LYS A 362 -25.59 11.81 -3.54
N PHE A 363 -25.80 11.82 -4.86
CA PHE A 363 -24.74 11.72 -5.86
C PHE A 363 -24.30 13.14 -6.24
N GLU A 364 -23.18 13.59 -5.67
CA GLU A 364 -22.63 14.94 -5.86
C GLU A 364 -21.15 14.94 -6.30
N ILE A 365 -20.77 15.95 -7.10
CA ILE A 365 -19.38 16.32 -7.37
C ILE A 365 -19.05 17.53 -6.49
N SER A 366 -17.95 17.48 -5.75
CA SER A 366 -17.54 18.57 -4.83
C SER A 366 -16.02 18.75 -4.80
N GLN A 367 -15.56 19.81 -4.12
CA GLN A 367 -14.14 20.15 -3.98
C GLN A 367 -13.39 20.22 -5.33
N VAL A 368 -14.04 20.78 -6.36
CA VAL A 368 -13.40 20.95 -7.66
C VAL A 368 -12.38 22.06 -7.57
N GLU A 369 -11.11 21.72 -7.79
CA GLU A 369 -10.00 22.66 -7.78
C GLU A 369 -9.18 22.54 -9.05
N ALA A 370 -8.73 23.69 -9.55
CA ALA A 370 -7.86 23.82 -10.70
C ALA A 370 -6.56 24.52 -10.28
N GLY A 371 -5.42 24.01 -10.71
CA GLY A 371 -4.12 24.54 -10.34
C GLY A 371 -3.07 24.37 -11.44
N TYR A 372 -2.16 25.34 -11.52
CA TYR A 372 -0.95 25.20 -12.32
C TYR A 372 0.06 24.33 -11.58
N THR A 373 0.62 23.35 -12.25
CA THR A 373 1.70 22.52 -11.71
C THR A 373 2.77 22.26 -12.76
N VAL A 374 3.94 21.79 -12.33
CA VAL A 374 5.02 21.35 -13.23
C VAL A 374 5.28 19.88 -12.95
N ARG A 375 5.07 19.04 -13.96
CA ARG A 375 5.30 17.59 -13.90
C ARG A 375 6.23 17.18 -15.03
N ASP A 376 7.24 16.38 -14.71
CA ASP A 376 8.27 15.94 -15.68
C ASP A 376 8.94 17.07 -16.46
N GLY A 377 9.09 18.22 -15.79
CA GLY A 377 9.67 19.44 -16.38
C GLY A 377 8.73 20.22 -17.31
N GLN A 378 7.46 19.81 -17.42
CA GLN A 378 6.45 20.45 -18.28
C GLN A 378 5.33 21.08 -17.44
N PRO A 379 4.87 22.29 -17.78
CA PRO A 379 3.72 22.89 -17.13
C PRO A 379 2.43 22.16 -17.54
N GLN A 380 1.56 21.89 -16.56
CA GLN A 380 0.29 21.18 -16.77
C GLN A 380 -0.80 21.80 -15.88
N LEU A 381 -2.05 21.80 -16.37
CA LEU A 381 -3.22 22.13 -15.55
C LEU A 381 -3.64 20.89 -14.78
N ARG A 382 -3.54 20.94 -13.45
CA ARG A 382 -4.09 19.92 -12.55
C ARG A 382 -5.54 20.26 -12.24
N LEU A 383 -6.42 19.27 -12.37
CA LEU A 383 -7.79 19.32 -11.86
C LEU A 383 -7.98 18.21 -10.82
N THR A 384 -8.63 18.52 -9.70
CA THR A 384 -8.96 17.56 -8.63
C THR A 384 -10.39 17.74 -8.15
N TRP A 385 -11.06 16.66 -7.74
CA TRP A 385 -12.41 16.71 -7.16
C TRP A 385 -12.74 15.44 -6.38
N ILE A 386 -13.86 15.46 -5.67
CA ILE A 386 -14.43 14.30 -4.97
C ILE A 386 -15.80 14.00 -5.57
N THR A 387 -16.09 12.72 -5.76
CA THR A 387 -17.45 12.21 -5.97
C THR A 387 -17.92 11.46 -4.73
N THR A 388 -19.21 11.55 -4.42
CA THR A 388 -19.75 10.80 -3.26
C THR A 388 -19.87 9.31 -3.52
N TRP A 389 -19.50 8.78 -4.69
CA TRP A 389 -19.54 7.37 -5.11
C TRP A 389 -18.45 7.08 -6.15
N PRO A 390 -17.87 5.87 -6.21
CA PRO A 390 -16.87 5.55 -7.22
C PRO A 390 -17.43 5.62 -8.64
N VAL A 391 -16.82 6.43 -9.51
CA VAL A 391 -17.26 6.61 -10.90
C VAL A 391 -16.09 7.08 -11.77
N ALA A 392 -16.05 6.64 -13.03
CA ALA A 392 -15.08 7.19 -13.99
C ALA A 392 -15.67 8.49 -14.55
N CYS A 393 -15.04 9.63 -14.28
CA CYS A 393 -15.54 10.91 -14.76
C CYS A 393 -14.98 11.25 -16.14
N THR A 394 -15.72 12.08 -16.86
CA THR A 394 -15.23 12.75 -18.08
C THR A 394 -15.10 14.24 -17.82
N VAL A 395 -13.88 14.74 -17.94
CA VAL A 395 -13.59 16.17 -17.95
C VAL A 395 -13.75 16.69 -19.37
N GLN A 396 -14.72 17.58 -19.58
CA GLN A 396 -14.90 18.30 -20.83
C GLN A 396 -14.19 19.65 -20.69
N TYR A 397 -13.28 19.99 -21.60
CA TYR A 397 -12.47 21.21 -21.49
C TYR A 397 -12.15 21.84 -22.85
N GLY A 398 -11.76 23.12 -22.85
CA GLY A 398 -11.32 23.84 -24.04
C GLY A 398 -11.02 25.31 -23.76
N LEU A 399 -10.57 26.05 -24.78
CA LEU A 399 -10.32 27.50 -24.69
C LEU A 399 -11.60 28.34 -24.83
N THR A 400 -12.73 27.69 -25.06
CA THR A 400 -14.06 28.31 -25.16
C THR A 400 -15.05 27.54 -24.30
N ALA A 401 -16.16 28.19 -23.93
CA ALA A 401 -17.26 27.57 -23.18
C ALA A 401 -17.88 26.33 -23.86
N ALA A 402 -17.56 26.05 -25.14
CA ALA A 402 -18.01 24.85 -25.83
C ALA A 402 -17.37 23.56 -25.30
N CYS A 403 -16.22 23.64 -24.60
CA CYS A 403 -15.48 22.48 -24.07
C CYS A 403 -15.26 21.38 -25.13
N GLU A 404 -14.47 21.71 -26.16
CA GLU A 404 -14.31 20.92 -27.39
C GLU A 404 -13.56 19.58 -27.20
N GLN A 405 -12.87 19.41 -26.07
CA GLN A 405 -12.07 18.24 -25.77
C GLN A 405 -12.64 17.47 -24.57
N ASN A 406 -12.41 16.16 -24.55
CA ASN A 406 -12.81 15.27 -23.45
C ASN A 406 -11.59 14.48 -22.96
N LEU A 407 -11.49 14.34 -21.65
CA LEU A 407 -10.57 13.43 -20.97
C LEU A 407 -11.39 12.55 -20.02
N THR A 408 -11.45 11.25 -20.31
CA THR A 408 -12.19 10.27 -19.51
C THR A 408 -11.22 9.45 -18.68
N GLU A 409 -11.49 9.32 -17.39
CA GLU A 409 -10.74 8.44 -16.50
C GLU A 409 -10.97 6.97 -16.87
N GLU A 410 -9.94 6.14 -16.74
CA GLU A 410 -10.02 4.71 -17.10
C GLU A 410 -10.76 3.88 -16.05
N GLN A 411 -10.73 4.33 -14.79
CA GLN A 411 -11.18 3.55 -13.64
C GLN A 411 -12.14 4.37 -12.79
N PRO A 412 -13.13 3.73 -12.15
CA PRO A 412 -14.01 4.40 -11.22
C PRO A 412 -13.27 4.78 -9.94
N LEU A 413 -13.34 6.06 -9.57
CA LEU A 413 -12.69 6.61 -8.38
C LEU A 413 -13.69 7.46 -7.59
N ALA A 414 -13.44 7.63 -6.29
CA ALA A 414 -14.12 8.61 -5.44
C ALA A 414 -13.27 9.88 -5.23
N ASN A 415 -11.94 9.76 -5.30
CA ASN A 415 -10.98 10.85 -5.25
C ASN A 415 -10.30 10.98 -6.60
N HIS A 416 -10.37 12.14 -7.22
CA HIS A 416 -9.99 12.30 -8.62
C HIS A 416 -8.87 13.32 -8.80
N ARG A 417 -7.96 13.02 -9.74
CA ARG A 417 -6.92 13.93 -10.20
C ARG A 417 -6.60 13.65 -11.67
N VAL A 418 -6.69 14.68 -12.51
CA VAL A 418 -6.22 14.62 -13.89
C VAL A 418 -5.29 15.78 -14.19
N PHE A 419 -4.46 15.59 -15.22
CA PHE A 419 -3.53 16.60 -15.71
C PHE A 419 -3.79 16.86 -17.19
N ILE A 420 -3.99 18.12 -17.55
CA ILE A 420 -4.17 18.58 -18.93
C ILE A 420 -2.85 19.21 -19.39
N PRO A 421 -2.12 18.59 -20.33
CA PRO A 421 -0.88 19.11 -20.87
C PRO A 421 -1.12 20.11 -22.02
N GLU A 422 -0.05 20.59 -22.64
CA GLU A 422 -0.05 21.33 -23.92
C GLU A 422 -0.78 22.69 -23.92
N LEU A 423 -1.02 23.28 -22.74
CA LEU A 423 -1.56 24.62 -22.59
C LEU A 423 -0.46 25.69 -22.64
N GLN A 424 -0.80 26.89 -23.12
CA GLN A 424 0.09 28.05 -23.11
C GLN A 424 -0.18 28.94 -21.91
N VAL A 425 0.87 29.49 -21.31
CA VAL A 425 0.72 30.42 -20.19
C VAL A 425 -0.14 31.61 -20.60
N GLY A 426 -1.20 31.87 -19.84
CA GLY A 426 -2.21 32.89 -20.10
C GLY A 426 -3.49 32.36 -20.76
N ASP A 427 -3.52 31.10 -21.21
CA ASP A 427 -4.72 30.47 -21.74
C ASP A 427 -5.85 30.48 -20.70
N LYS A 428 -7.06 30.86 -21.14
CA LYS A 428 -8.27 30.76 -20.35
C LYS A 428 -8.96 29.44 -20.67
N VAL A 429 -8.85 28.48 -19.77
CA VAL A 429 -9.42 27.13 -19.92
C VAL A 429 -10.80 27.10 -19.28
N HIS A 430 -11.81 26.72 -20.07
CA HIS A 430 -13.15 26.39 -19.62
C HIS A 430 -13.24 24.88 -19.42
N PHE A 431 -13.87 24.43 -18.33
CA PHE A 431 -14.07 23.01 -18.07
C PHE A 431 -15.32 22.70 -17.24
N ARG A 432 -15.81 21.46 -17.38
CA ARG A 432 -16.84 20.85 -16.53
C ARG A 432 -16.62 19.35 -16.42
N ILE A 433 -17.11 18.75 -15.35
CA ILE A 433 -16.92 17.34 -15.02
C ILE A 433 -18.28 16.65 -15.14
N ALA A 434 -18.35 15.55 -15.90
CA ALA A 434 -19.53 14.72 -16.02
C ALA A 434 -19.28 13.34 -15.42
N ALA A 435 -20.19 12.88 -14.56
CA ALA A 435 -20.15 11.59 -13.90
C ALA A 435 -21.50 10.88 -14.06
N SER A 436 -21.50 9.65 -14.56
CA SER A 436 -22.72 8.84 -14.67
C SER A 436 -23.07 8.23 -13.31
N ARG A 437 -24.32 8.41 -12.90
CA ARG A 437 -24.88 7.77 -11.71
C ARG A 437 -25.12 6.28 -11.95
N PRO A 438 -25.19 5.48 -10.88
CA PRO A 438 -25.57 4.06 -10.99
C PRO A 438 -26.96 3.83 -11.61
N ASP A 439 -27.88 4.79 -11.50
CA ASP A 439 -29.23 4.71 -12.08
C ASP A 439 -29.31 5.07 -13.58
N GLY A 440 -28.17 5.45 -14.19
CA GLY A 440 -28.06 5.82 -15.60
C GLY A 440 -28.25 7.32 -15.89
N GLU A 441 -28.63 8.15 -14.91
CA GLU A 441 -28.58 9.60 -15.04
C GLU A 441 -27.14 10.12 -14.92
N SER A 442 -26.86 11.41 -15.20
CA SER A 442 -25.53 11.99 -15.01
C SER A 442 -25.57 13.21 -14.10
N VAL A 443 -24.54 13.35 -13.27
CA VAL A 443 -24.23 14.56 -12.52
C VAL A 443 -23.17 15.32 -13.30
N VAL A 444 -23.44 16.59 -13.60
CA VAL A 444 -22.49 17.46 -14.30
C VAL A 444 -22.20 18.65 -13.39
N SER A 445 -20.92 18.95 -13.18
CA SER A 445 -20.52 20.15 -12.45
C SER A 445 -20.96 21.42 -13.19
N PRO A 446 -21.07 22.57 -12.50
CA PRO A 446 -21.11 23.86 -13.19
C PRO A 446 -19.91 24.03 -14.14
N GLU A 447 -20.05 24.87 -15.15
CA GLU A 447 -18.90 25.32 -15.95
C GLU A 447 -17.98 26.19 -15.08
N MET A 448 -16.68 25.91 -15.14
CA MET A 448 -15.63 26.62 -14.40
C MET A 448 -14.57 27.13 -15.37
N GLU A 449 -13.85 28.16 -14.94
CA GLU A 449 -12.80 28.80 -15.73
C GLU A 449 -11.50 28.84 -14.92
N PHE A 450 -10.37 28.58 -15.57
CA PHE A 450 -9.04 28.72 -14.98
C PHE A 450 -8.11 29.43 -15.96
N ILE A 451 -7.35 30.42 -15.48
CA ILE A 451 -6.29 31.05 -16.27
C ILE A 451 -5.02 30.25 -16.02
N PHE A 452 -4.52 29.58 -17.05
CA PHE A 452 -3.35 28.73 -16.98
C PHE A 452 -2.08 29.57 -16.81
N GLN A 453 -1.70 29.84 -15.57
CA GLN A 453 -0.49 30.60 -15.26
C GLN A 453 0.08 30.16 -13.92
N PRO A 454 1.41 30.25 -13.71
CA PRO A 454 2.00 30.00 -12.42
C PRO A 454 1.42 30.94 -11.36
N PRO A 455 1.32 30.50 -10.09
CA PRO A 455 0.86 31.35 -9.00
C PRO A 455 1.75 32.60 -8.88
N ALA A 456 1.15 33.71 -8.46
CA ALA A 456 1.86 34.96 -8.30
C ALA A 456 3.02 34.81 -7.28
N PRO A 457 4.20 35.40 -7.53
CA PRO A 457 5.29 35.37 -6.58
C PRO A 457 4.88 36.00 -5.25
N VAL A 458 5.22 35.33 -4.15
CA VAL A 458 5.02 35.85 -2.79
C VAL A 458 6.21 36.72 -2.43
N VAL A 459 5.95 37.89 -1.85
CA VAL A 459 7.01 38.72 -1.27
C VAL A 459 7.23 38.28 0.18
N GLY A 460 8.43 37.81 0.48
CA GLY A 460 8.79 37.38 1.84
C GLY A 460 8.84 38.54 2.83
N THR A 461 8.61 38.27 4.11
CA THR A 461 8.65 39.26 5.19
C THR A 461 10.08 39.59 5.64
N ALA A 462 11.04 38.70 5.40
CA ALA A 462 12.43 38.94 5.72
C ALA A 462 13.04 40.01 4.80
N LYS A 463 13.71 41.01 5.40
CA LYS A 463 14.51 42.00 4.66
C LYS A 463 15.93 41.52 4.45
N MET A 464 16.63 41.27 5.55
CA MET A 464 17.94 40.64 5.59
C MET A 464 18.08 39.96 6.96
N GLN A 465 18.27 38.64 6.94
CA GLN A 465 18.41 37.80 8.13
C GLN A 465 19.49 36.76 7.86
N GLY A 466 20.35 36.50 8.84
CA GLY A 466 21.35 35.44 8.77
C GLY A 466 20.89 34.19 9.52
N ILE A 467 20.96 33.04 8.85
CA ILE A 467 20.72 31.72 9.43
C ILE A 467 22.07 31.00 9.56
N PRO A 468 22.57 30.74 10.78
CA PRO A 468 23.80 29.99 10.97
C PRO A 468 23.66 28.55 10.50
N LEU A 469 24.63 28.10 9.70
CA LEU A 469 24.78 26.72 9.26
C LEU A 469 26.13 26.19 9.77
N VAL A 470 26.09 25.11 10.54
CA VAL A 470 27.29 24.46 11.08
C VAL A 470 27.60 23.22 10.27
N VAL A 471 28.83 23.12 9.76
CA VAL A 471 29.36 21.93 9.09
C VAL A 471 30.42 21.32 9.97
N GLU A 472 30.06 20.24 10.67
CA GLU A 472 31.00 19.48 11.50
C GLU A 472 31.80 18.48 10.65
N ASN A 473 33.12 18.49 10.81
CA ASN A 473 34.02 17.47 10.30
C ASN A 473 34.39 16.48 11.42
N PRO A 474 33.80 15.28 11.44
CA PRO A 474 34.11 14.28 12.46
C PRO A 474 35.46 13.57 12.20
N HIS A 475 36.06 13.77 11.02
CA HIS A 475 37.24 13.04 10.59
C HIS A 475 38.54 13.62 11.17
N ASP A 476 39.54 12.75 11.26
CA ASP A 476 40.92 13.03 11.70
C ASP A 476 41.80 13.64 10.59
N PHE A 477 41.18 14.02 9.47
CA PHE A 477 41.80 14.70 8.33
C PHE A 477 40.95 15.90 7.88
N ALA A 478 41.59 16.89 7.25
CA ALA A 478 40.92 18.08 6.75
C ALA A 478 40.23 17.79 5.41
N LEU A 479 39.10 18.44 5.18
CA LEU A 479 38.35 18.39 3.92
C LEU A 479 38.34 19.79 3.29
N THR A 480 38.94 19.93 2.11
CA THR A 480 39.16 21.24 1.48
C THR A 480 38.06 21.65 0.51
N ALA A 481 37.33 20.69 -0.06
CA ALA A 481 36.23 20.91 -1.01
C ALA A 481 35.17 19.80 -0.93
N ALA A 482 34.59 19.59 0.26
CA ALA A 482 33.56 18.57 0.47
C ALA A 482 32.19 19.07 -0.05
N PRO A 483 31.53 18.37 -0.97
CA PRO A 483 30.17 18.73 -1.36
C PRO A 483 29.19 18.55 -0.21
N VAL A 484 28.42 19.59 0.07
CA VAL A 484 27.36 19.61 1.08
C VAL A 484 26.04 19.92 0.39
N THR A 485 24.99 19.18 0.73
CA THR A 485 23.63 19.43 0.25
C THR A 485 22.64 19.13 1.36
N ASN A 486 21.94 20.16 1.84
CA ASN A 486 20.98 20.03 2.92
C ASN A 486 19.78 20.95 2.74
N GLY A 487 18.67 20.61 3.39
CA GLY A 487 17.50 21.48 3.51
C GLY A 487 17.63 22.50 4.64
N VAL A 488 17.24 23.74 4.35
CA VAL A 488 17.06 24.80 5.33
C VAL A 488 15.57 25.15 5.39
N PRO A 489 14.91 25.03 6.56
CA PRO A 489 13.52 25.41 6.69
C PRO A 489 13.37 26.92 6.86
N PHE A 490 12.19 27.41 6.48
CA PHE A 490 11.76 28.78 6.67
C PHE A 490 10.36 28.81 7.25
N ALA A 491 10.10 29.76 8.14
CA ALA A 491 8.76 30.00 8.67
C ALA A 491 7.83 30.48 7.54
N LYS A 492 6.53 30.24 7.72
CA LYS A 492 5.50 30.69 6.77
C LYS A 492 5.60 32.20 6.55
N GLY A 493 5.70 32.61 5.29
CA GLY A 493 5.85 34.00 4.86
C GLY A 493 7.28 34.56 4.91
N GLU A 494 8.25 33.87 5.50
CA GLU A 494 9.59 34.41 5.75
C GLU A 494 10.37 34.67 4.45
N LEU A 495 10.49 33.66 3.60
CA LEU A 495 11.20 33.71 2.32
C LEU A 495 10.24 33.48 1.15
N GLY A 496 10.15 34.43 0.22
CA GLY A 496 9.30 34.31 -0.97
C GLY A 496 10.00 33.69 -2.19
N ASP A 497 11.23 34.13 -2.45
CA ASP A 497 11.99 33.81 -3.67
C ASP A 497 13.35 33.17 -3.31
N PRO A 498 13.68 31.96 -3.81
CA PRO A 498 14.98 31.32 -3.61
C PRO A 498 16.17 32.08 -4.22
N ALA A 499 15.96 33.11 -5.05
CA ALA A 499 17.03 33.97 -5.57
C ALA A 499 17.53 34.98 -4.52
N HIS A 500 16.74 35.25 -3.48
CA HIS A 500 17.04 36.22 -2.42
C HIS A 500 17.81 35.60 -1.25
N VAL A 501 18.82 34.78 -1.57
CA VAL A 501 19.67 34.09 -0.60
C VAL A 501 21.12 34.05 -1.06
N ARG A 502 22.07 34.21 -0.14
CA ARG A 502 23.50 34.00 -0.38
C ARG A 502 24.14 33.30 0.81
N LEU A 503 25.24 32.61 0.58
CA LEU A 503 25.98 31.91 1.61
C LEU A 503 27.28 32.65 1.91
N LEU A 504 27.57 32.91 3.18
CA LEU A 504 28.81 33.54 3.63
C LEU A 504 29.63 32.55 4.45
N ASP A 505 30.95 32.56 4.28
CA ASP A 505 31.89 31.89 5.17
C ASP A 505 32.04 32.64 6.52
N ALA A 506 32.78 32.06 7.46
CA ALA A 506 33.07 32.68 8.76
C ALA A 506 33.80 34.05 8.67
N ASN A 507 34.38 34.41 7.52
CA ASN A 507 35.03 35.70 7.27
C ASN A 507 34.10 36.71 6.57
N GLY A 508 32.83 36.36 6.35
CA GLY A 508 31.86 37.20 5.63
C GLY A 508 32.06 37.22 4.11
N ARG A 509 32.84 36.28 3.55
CA ARG A 509 33.04 36.15 2.10
C ARG A 509 31.96 35.27 1.50
N GLU A 510 31.44 35.69 0.35
CA GLU A 510 30.39 34.93 -0.33
C GLU A 510 30.94 33.65 -0.96
N VAL A 511 30.26 32.54 -0.68
CA VAL A 511 30.55 31.19 -1.20
C VAL A 511 29.51 30.86 -2.26
N PRO A 512 29.91 30.31 -3.43
CA PRO A 512 28.97 29.83 -4.44
C PRO A 512 27.96 28.84 -3.83
N VAL A 513 26.69 29.16 -3.94
CA VAL A 513 25.59 28.33 -3.46
C VAL A 513 24.55 28.13 -4.56
N GLN A 514 24.14 26.88 -4.74
CA GLN A 514 23.03 26.49 -5.59
C GLN A 514 21.81 26.21 -4.73
N THR A 515 20.66 26.73 -5.13
CA THR A 515 19.43 26.64 -4.34
C THR A 515 18.26 26.12 -5.14
N LYS A 516 17.48 25.22 -4.55
CA LYS A 516 16.23 24.70 -5.13
C LYS A 516 15.14 24.68 -4.06
N VAL A 517 13.96 25.21 -4.38
CA VAL A 517 12.80 25.07 -3.49
C VAL A 517 12.37 23.61 -3.51
N ALA A 518 12.38 22.96 -2.35
CA ALA A 518 11.93 21.59 -2.20
C ALA A 518 10.41 21.55 -1.96
N ILE A 519 9.92 22.39 -1.04
CA ILE A 519 8.51 22.48 -0.63
C ILE A 519 8.15 23.94 -0.35
N ARG A 520 6.91 24.33 -0.67
CA ARG A 520 6.32 25.64 -0.34
C ARG A 520 5.23 25.48 0.72
N TRP A 521 5.00 26.54 1.48
CA TRP A 521 3.80 26.68 2.28
C TRP A 521 2.60 26.98 1.37
N ASN A 522 1.38 26.75 1.86
CA ASN A 522 0.14 27.03 1.12
C ASN A 522 -0.10 28.52 0.80
N ASP A 523 0.66 29.44 1.41
CA ASP A 523 0.65 30.85 1.02
C ASP A 523 1.60 31.16 -0.15
N GLY A 524 2.34 30.15 -0.65
CA GLY A 524 3.33 30.22 -1.73
C GLY A 524 4.75 30.55 -1.26
N SER A 525 4.98 30.88 0.01
CA SER A 525 6.32 31.12 0.55
C SER A 525 7.14 29.81 0.61
N VAL A 526 8.46 29.92 0.62
CA VAL A 526 9.36 28.78 0.73
C VAL A 526 9.21 28.17 2.13
N LYS A 527 8.92 26.87 2.19
CA LYS A 527 8.95 26.09 3.43
C LYS A 527 10.31 25.41 3.62
N TRP A 528 10.81 24.84 2.53
CA TRP A 528 12.10 24.12 2.49
C TRP A 528 12.92 24.56 1.30
N LEU A 529 14.11 25.08 1.57
CA LEU A 529 15.10 25.42 0.57
C LEU A 529 16.26 24.44 0.64
N ARG A 530 16.50 23.70 -0.43
CA ARG A 530 17.73 22.94 -0.55
C ARG A 530 18.87 23.88 -0.91
N VAL A 531 19.98 23.80 -0.17
CA VAL A 531 21.22 24.52 -0.45
C VAL A 531 22.33 23.52 -0.76
N SER A 532 23.09 23.78 -1.82
CA SER A 532 24.23 22.97 -2.26
C SER A 532 25.45 23.84 -2.46
N PHE A 533 26.57 23.48 -1.84
CA PHE A 533 27.85 24.21 -1.90
C PHE A 533 29.01 23.27 -1.59
N THR A 534 30.25 23.74 -1.80
CA THR A 534 31.47 23.02 -1.40
C THR A 534 32.01 23.63 -0.10
N ALA A 535 32.11 22.80 0.94
CA ALA A 535 32.58 23.21 2.25
C ALA A 535 34.06 22.90 2.44
N ARG A 536 34.74 23.80 3.15
CA ARG A 536 36.04 23.55 3.77
C ARG A 536 35.86 23.37 5.27
N ALA A 537 36.44 22.32 5.84
CA ALA A 537 36.45 22.07 7.27
C ALA A 537 37.78 21.41 7.69
N GLU A 538 38.39 21.94 8.76
CA GLU A 538 39.64 21.42 9.32
C GLU A 538 39.37 20.15 10.16
N VAL A 539 40.43 19.46 10.55
CA VAL A 539 40.37 18.21 11.36
C VAL A 539 39.55 18.42 12.65
N HIS A 540 38.61 17.53 12.95
CA HIS A 540 37.80 17.56 14.19
C HIS A 540 37.27 18.96 14.54
N SER A 541 36.76 19.68 13.54
CA SER A 541 36.35 21.07 13.68
C SER A 541 34.93 21.29 13.15
N SER A 542 34.33 22.40 13.59
CA SER A 542 33.07 22.91 13.05
C SER A 542 33.36 24.13 12.20
N ALA A 543 33.03 24.06 10.91
CA ALA A 543 33.08 25.20 10.00
C ALA A 543 31.73 25.94 10.03
N GLU A 544 31.77 27.25 10.30
CA GLU A 544 30.58 28.10 10.35
C GLU A 544 30.33 28.79 9.01
N TYR A 545 29.08 28.71 8.55
CA TYR A 545 28.57 29.45 7.42
C TYR A 545 27.32 30.22 7.83
N THR A 546 27.01 31.32 7.15
CA THR A 546 25.77 32.07 7.35
C THR A 546 25.00 32.12 6.04
N LEU A 547 23.80 31.54 6.02
CA LEU A 547 22.86 31.75 4.93
C LEU A 547 22.12 33.06 5.18
N GLU A 548 22.49 34.11 4.45
CA GLU A 548 21.72 35.35 4.47
C GLU A 548 20.54 35.25 3.50
N CYS A 549 19.35 35.63 3.97
CA CYS A 549 18.11 35.58 3.22
C CYS A 549 17.28 36.85 3.40
N GLY A 550 16.47 37.18 2.39
CA GLY A 550 15.48 38.26 2.45
C GLY A 550 15.52 39.19 1.25
N THR A 551 14.50 40.04 1.13
CA THR A 551 14.27 40.91 -0.04
C THR A 551 15.41 41.89 -0.38
N ASP A 552 16.29 42.20 0.57
CA ASP A 552 17.47 43.05 0.35
C ASP A 552 18.73 42.23 -0.01
N VAL A 553 18.66 40.90 0.00
CA VAL A 553 19.77 40.00 -0.29
C VAL A 553 19.84 39.69 -1.78
N LYS A 554 21.04 39.80 -2.34
CA LYS A 554 21.35 39.43 -3.73
C LYS A 554 22.54 38.49 -3.76
N ARG A 555 22.40 37.38 -4.47
CA ARG A 555 23.47 36.42 -4.71
C ARG A 555 24.37 36.86 -5.86
N VAL A 556 25.67 36.74 -5.68
CA VAL A 556 26.64 36.86 -6.75
C VAL A 556 26.58 35.59 -7.61
N PRO A 557 26.44 35.71 -8.95
CA PRO A 557 26.53 34.55 -9.84
C PRO A 557 27.87 33.81 -9.66
N ALA A 558 27.82 32.48 -9.56
CA ALA A 558 29.03 31.67 -9.48
C ALA A 558 29.90 31.81 -10.75
N SER A 559 31.22 31.81 -10.59
CA SER A 559 32.19 32.08 -11.65
C SER A 559 32.60 30.86 -12.48
N SER A 560 32.43 29.63 -11.98
CA SER A 560 32.75 28.39 -12.68
C SER A 560 31.45 27.66 -13.06
N PRO A 561 31.10 27.54 -14.35
CA PRO A 561 29.91 26.82 -14.74
C PRO A 561 30.28 25.35 -14.95
N LEU A 562 29.87 24.49 -14.03
CA LEU A 562 29.52 23.11 -14.36
C LEU A 562 28.61 23.14 -15.61
N THR A 563 29.06 22.59 -16.74
CA THR A 563 28.33 22.70 -18.02
C THR A 563 27.73 21.37 -18.45
N HIS A 564 26.68 21.46 -19.27
CA HIS A 564 26.15 20.30 -19.97
C HIS A 564 25.68 20.70 -21.37
N ARG A 565 25.73 19.75 -22.31
CA ARG A 565 25.24 19.94 -23.68
C ARG A 565 24.70 18.65 -24.25
N TRP A 566 23.60 18.75 -25.00
CA TRP A 566 23.09 17.65 -25.81
C TRP A 566 23.77 17.63 -27.18
N GLN A 567 24.12 16.43 -27.64
CA GLN A 567 24.62 16.12 -28.97
C GLN A 567 23.81 14.93 -29.49
N ASP A 568 22.74 15.21 -30.22
CA ASP A 568 21.71 14.24 -30.60
C ASP A 568 21.18 13.45 -29.39
N LYS A 569 21.55 12.17 -29.29
CA LYS A 569 21.11 11.22 -28.26
C LYS A 569 22.10 11.07 -27.09
N ARG A 570 23.16 11.89 -27.09
CA ARG A 570 24.22 11.90 -26.09
C ARG A 570 24.21 13.20 -25.28
N LEU A 571 24.25 13.08 -23.97
CA LEU A 571 24.50 14.17 -23.04
C LEU A 571 25.98 14.20 -22.67
N VAL A 572 26.62 15.37 -22.76
CA VAL A 572 27.98 15.60 -22.28
C VAL A 572 27.92 16.54 -21.09
N VAL A 573 28.58 16.17 -19.97
CA VAL A 573 28.68 16.96 -18.74
C VAL A 573 30.15 17.27 -18.47
N GLU A 574 30.49 18.51 -18.15
CA GLU A 574 31.86 18.95 -17.84
C GLU A 574 31.93 19.64 -16.47
N THR A 575 32.78 19.12 -15.58
CA THR A 575 32.93 19.61 -14.20
C THR A 575 34.03 20.65 -14.03
N GLY A 576 34.85 20.87 -15.05
CA GLY A 576 36.19 21.44 -14.90
C GLY A 576 37.20 20.32 -15.17
N PRO A 577 37.54 19.49 -14.17
CA PRO A 577 38.50 18.39 -14.35
C PRO A 577 37.96 17.15 -15.09
N LEU A 578 36.64 16.99 -15.25
CA LEU A 578 36.06 15.83 -15.94
C LEU A 578 35.18 16.21 -17.12
N GLN A 579 35.19 15.37 -18.16
CA GLN A 579 34.18 15.33 -19.22
C GLN A 579 33.55 13.94 -19.29
N VAL A 580 32.24 13.86 -19.10
CA VAL A 580 31.48 12.60 -19.01
C VAL A 580 30.40 12.53 -20.08
N HIS A 581 30.36 11.42 -20.81
CA HIS A 581 29.41 11.19 -21.90
C HIS A 581 28.39 10.14 -21.47
N LEU A 582 27.10 10.45 -21.62
CA LEU A 582 25.97 9.56 -21.39
C LEU A 582 25.18 9.45 -22.69
N ASP A 583 25.10 8.26 -23.29
CA ASP A 583 24.43 8.04 -24.58
C ASP A 583 23.31 7.01 -24.44
N VAL A 584 22.07 7.46 -24.62
CA VAL A 584 20.87 6.65 -24.42
C VAL A 584 20.80 5.44 -25.35
N THR A 585 21.53 5.44 -26.46
CA THR A 585 21.55 4.33 -27.42
C THR A 585 22.57 3.26 -27.12
N GLN A 586 23.52 3.52 -26.22
CA GLN A 586 24.69 2.66 -26.04
C GLN A 586 24.81 2.04 -24.65
N SER A 587 24.42 2.76 -23.60
CA SER A 587 24.50 2.23 -22.23
C SER A 587 23.60 2.99 -21.25
N GLY A 588 23.19 2.30 -20.18
CA GLY A 588 22.63 2.91 -18.97
C GLY A 588 23.66 3.65 -18.09
N PHE A 589 24.94 3.61 -18.44
CA PHE A 589 26.08 4.18 -17.70
C PHE A 589 26.94 5.08 -18.59
N PRO A 590 27.94 5.81 -18.04
CA PRO A 590 28.88 6.58 -18.83
C PRO A 590 29.51 5.74 -19.95
N THR A 591 29.43 6.26 -21.18
CA THR A 591 30.04 5.62 -22.35
C THR A 591 31.49 6.02 -22.53
N ARG A 592 31.88 7.18 -21.98
CA ARG A 592 33.23 7.71 -21.98
C ARG A 592 33.41 8.68 -20.81
N ILE A 593 34.56 8.60 -20.15
CA ILE A 593 35.01 9.56 -19.12
C ILE A 593 36.43 10.01 -19.48
N ARG A 594 36.63 11.33 -19.50
CA ARG A 594 37.95 11.96 -19.64
C ARG A 594 38.27 12.77 -18.40
N PHE A 595 39.54 12.74 -18.00
CA PHE A 595 40.07 13.48 -16.87
C PHE A 595 41.26 14.31 -17.34
N ASP A 596 41.15 15.62 -17.16
CA ASP A 596 42.22 16.58 -17.45
C ASP A 596 43.32 16.43 -16.39
N ALA A 597 44.30 15.58 -16.69
CA ALA A 597 45.33 15.18 -15.73
C ALA A 597 46.51 16.17 -15.70
N ASP A 598 46.74 16.90 -16.80
CA ASP A 598 47.80 17.90 -16.90
C ASP A 598 47.33 19.33 -16.59
N THR A 599 46.03 19.51 -16.38
CA THR A 599 45.34 20.74 -15.97
C THR A 599 45.42 21.85 -17.02
N ASP A 600 45.49 21.50 -18.30
CA ASP A 600 45.54 22.46 -19.41
C ASP A 600 44.16 22.98 -19.86
N GLY A 601 43.08 22.35 -19.38
CA GLY A 601 41.69 22.72 -19.66
C GLY A 601 41.15 22.18 -20.98
N GLU A 602 41.92 21.35 -21.70
CA GLU A 602 41.49 20.59 -22.87
C GLU A 602 41.24 19.11 -22.49
N PHE A 603 40.57 18.37 -23.38
CA PHE A 603 40.29 16.94 -23.16
C PHE A 603 40.76 16.14 -24.38
N ALA A 604 42.05 15.80 -24.41
CA ALA A 604 42.71 15.06 -25.46
C ALA A 604 42.24 13.58 -25.54
N GLU A 605 42.67 12.85 -26.58
CA GLU A 605 42.29 11.44 -26.74
C GLU A 605 43.01 10.52 -25.75
N ASP A 606 44.23 10.86 -25.34
CA ASP A 606 45.05 10.09 -24.39
C ASP A 606 44.71 10.37 -22.91
N GLU A 607 43.70 11.20 -22.67
CA GLU A 607 43.08 11.49 -21.36
C GLU A 607 41.79 10.71 -21.10
N GLU A 608 41.46 9.80 -22.02
CA GLU A 608 40.33 8.88 -21.87
C GLU A 608 40.66 7.75 -20.91
N LEU A 609 39.93 7.69 -19.80
CA LEU A 609 40.21 6.77 -18.69
C LEU A 609 39.49 5.44 -18.82
N THR A 610 38.21 5.49 -19.18
CA THR A 610 37.35 4.32 -19.16
C THR A 610 36.65 4.14 -20.48
N GLY A 611 36.47 2.88 -20.86
CA GLY A 611 35.55 2.51 -21.93
C GLY A 611 34.08 2.62 -21.50
N ARG A 612 33.20 2.08 -22.34
CA ARG A 612 31.76 2.01 -22.07
C ARG A 612 31.48 1.17 -20.82
N MET A 613 31.06 1.83 -19.75
CA MET A 613 30.64 1.17 -18.51
C MET A 613 29.29 0.48 -18.66
N SER A 614 29.02 -0.52 -17.82
CA SER A 614 27.74 -1.23 -17.80
C SER A 614 27.54 -2.04 -16.52
N ALA A 615 26.31 -2.37 -16.20
CA ALA A 615 25.96 -3.47 -15.29
C ALA A 615 25.72 -4.76 -16.09
N LEU A 616 26.20 -5.89 -15.57
CA LEU A 616 25.99 -7.23 -16.08
C LEU A 616 25.23 -8.05 -15.03
N VAL A 617 24.12 -8.66 -15.42
CA VAL A 617 23.36 -9.62 -14.62
C VAL A 617 23.52 -11.00 -15.22
N THR A 618 23.88 -11.99 -14.40
CA THR A 618 23.91 -13.41 -14.79
C THR A 618 22.72 -14.10 -14.13
N ASP A 619 21.81 -14.69 -14.92
CA ASP A 619 20.65 -15.42 -14.39
C ASP A 619 21.06 -16.78 -13.77
N ALA A 620 20.08 -17.53 -13.26
CA ALA A 620 20.32 -18.84 -12.63
C ALA A 620 20.66 -19.96 -13.62
N GLU A 621 20.53 -19.70 -14.92
CA GLU A 621 20.82 -20.60 -16.02
C GLU A 621 22.16 -20.27 -16.70
N GLY A 622 22.83 -19.18 -16.26
CA GLY A 622 24.10 -18.67 -16.78
C GLY A 622 23.98 -17.70 -17.95
N SER A 623 22.76 -17.29 -18.35
CA SER A 623 22.55 -16.28 -19.39
C SER A 623 22.91 -14.89 -18.89
N GLN A 624 23.38 -14.04 -19.79
CA GLN A 624 23.90 -12.72 -19.47
C GLN A 624 23.02 -11.60 -20.02
N TYR A 625 22.63 -10.67 -19.14
CA TYR A 625 21.86 -9.48 -19.46
C TYR A 625 22.68 -8.24 -19.10
N THR A 626 22.80 -7.29 -20.01
CA THR A 626 23.65 -6.12 -19.82
C THR A 626 22.91 -4.81 -19.98
N SER A 627 23.36 -3.80 -19.25
CA SER A 627 22.97 -2.41 -19.50
C SER A 627 23.78 -1.75 -20.63
N ALA A 628 24.73 -2.45 -21.27
CA ALA A 628 25.50 -1.99 -22.44
C ALA A 628 24.66 -2.03 -23.74
N SER A 629 23.42 -1.59 -23.64
CA SER A 629 22.42 -1.54 -24.70
C SER A 629 21.67 -0.20 -24.60
N SER A 630 20.70 0.04 -25.49
CA SER A 630 19.90 1.25 -25.43
C SER A 630 19.14 1.35 -24.12
N ALA A 631 19.39 2.41 -23.36
CA ALA A 631 18.56 2.83 -22.25
C ALA A 631 17.21 3.36 -22.77
N ASN A 632 16.23 3.43 -21.88
CA ASN A 632 14.90 3.93 -22.22
C ASN A 632 14.89 5.46 -22.24
N ARG A 633 15.60 6.10 -21.31
CA ARG A 633 15.58 7.57 -21.14
C ARG A 633 16.82 8.11 -20.42
N ILE A 634 17.27 9.30 -20.81
CA ILE A 634 18.22 10.14 -20.08
C ILE A 634 17.50 11.46 -19.74
N GLU A 635 17.57 11.88 -18.48
CA GLU A 635 16.92 13.09 -17.96
C GLU A 635 17.86 13.89 -17.07
N ILE A 636 17.84 15.21 -17.20
CA ILE A 636 18.51 16.10 -16.26
C ILE A 636 17.50 16.45 -15.16
N GLU A 637 17.65 15.87 -13.97
CA GLU A 637 16.77 16.14 -12.82
C GLU A 637 17.10 17.47 -12.13
N GLU A 638 18.35 17.91 -12.27
CA GLU A 638 18.88 19.15 -11.72
C GLU A 638 20.08 19.61 -12.54
N ALA A 639 20.12 20.92 -12.82
CA ALA A 639 21.32 21.57 -13.34
C ALA A 639 21.47 22.96 -12.73
N GLY A 640 22.67 23.24 -12.24
CA GLY A 640 23.08 24.55 -11.79
C GLY A 640 24.60 24.63 -11.67
N PRO A 641 25.13 25.77 -11.18
CA PRO A 641 26.56 26.06 -11.22
C PRO A 641 27.40 25.21 -10.26
N VAL A 642 26.79 24.60 -9.23
CA VAL A 642 27.53 23.80 -8.23
C VAL A 642 27.33 22.31 -8.47
N ARG A 643 26.14 21.89 -8.93
CA ARG A 643 25.74 20.48 -9.02
C ARG A 643 24.82 20.21 -10.21
N ILE A 644 25.05 19.09 -10.90
CA ILE A 644 24.16 18.50 -11.91
C ILE A 644 23.80 17.08 -11.47
N VAL A 645 22.53 16.70 -11.67
CA VAL A 645 22.04 15.32 -11.46
C VAL A 645 21.39 14.83 -12.74
N VAL A 646 21.90 13.71 -13.26
CA VAL A 646 21.36 13.06 -14.46
C VAL A 646 20.82 11.69 -14.09
N LYS A 647 19.55 11.43 -14.43
CA LYS A 647 18.89 10.13 -14.31
C LYS A 647 18.93 9.39 -15.64
N VAL A 648 19.26 8.11 -15.60
CA VAL A 648 19.24 7.21 -16.75
C VAL A 648 18.46 5.95 -16.37
N SER A 649 17.41 5.62 -17.10
CA SER A 649 16.55 4.46 -16.81
C SER A 649 16.47 3.50 -17.98
N GLY A 650 16.38 2.20 -17.71
CA GLY A 650 16.30 1.16 -18.74
C GLY A 650 16.16 -0.23 -18.14
N HIS A 651 16.57 -1.24 -18.91
CA HIS A 651 16.55 -2.65 -18.51
C HIS A 651 17.86 -3.35 -18.87
N HIS A 652 18.22 -4.36 -18.09
CA HIS A 652 19.28 -5.30 -18.46
C HIS A 652 18.77 -6.22 -19.56
N ARG A 653 19.52 -6.31 -20.67
CA ARG A 653 19.07 -7.02 -21.89
C ARG A 653 20.11 -8.02 -22.39
N ALA A 654 19.65 -9.19 -22.83
CA ALA A 654 20.45 -10.15 -23.61
C ALA A 654 20.30 -9.92 -25.13
N GLY A 655 19.19 -9.30 -25.53
CA GLY A 655 18.86 -8.87 -26.90
C GLY A 655 17.77 -7.79 -26.89
N PRO A 656 17.34 -7.26 -28.04
CA PRO A 656 16.35 -6.19 -28.11
C PRO A 656 15.04 -6.49 -27.34
N ASP A 657 14.53 -7.72 -27.50
CA ASP A 657 13.25 -8.16 -26.94
C ASP A 657 13.40 -9.04 -25.69
N ASP A 658 14.62 -9.19 -25.17
CA ASP A 658 14.94 -10.09 -24.06
C ASP A 658 15.52 -9.30 -22.89
N GLN A 659 14.68 -9.06 -21.87
CA GLN A 659 14.96 -8.20 -20.72
C GLN A 659 14.71 -8.94 -19.40
N MET A 660 15.45 -8.55 -18.36
CA MET A 660 15.35 -9.22 -17.05
C MET A 660 14.98 -8.29 -15.89
N LEU A 661 15.86 -7.34 -15.55
CA LEU A 661 15.65 -6.41 -14.43
C LEU A 661 15.66 -4.97 -14.93
N ALA A 662 14.71 -4.15 -14.49
CA ALA A 662 14.77 -2.70 -14.65
C ALA A 662 15.97 -2.10 -13.91
N TYR A 663 16.48 -0.96 -14.40
CA TYR A 663 17.44 -0.13 -13.69
C TYR A 663 17.08 1.36 -13.74
N THR A 664 17.45 2.07 -12.68
CA THR A 664 17.43 3.54 -12.58
C THR A 664 18.74 4.03 -11.97
N ASN A 665 19.54 4.71 -12.78
CA ASN A 665 20.85 5.22 -12.42
C ASN A 665 20.79 6.73 -12.22
N ARG A 666 21.39 7.25 -11.15
CA ARG A 666 21.59 8.69 -10.96
C ARG A 666 23.07 9.02 -10.87
N PHE A 667 23.52 9.92 -11.72
CA PHE A 667 24.88 10.44 -11.76
C PHE A 667 24.87 11.86 -11.22
N THR A 668 25.58 12.10 -10.12
CA THR A 668 25.77 13.44 -9.56
C THR A 668 27.18 13.93 -9.82
N PHE A 669 27.25 15.14 -10.39
CA PHE A 669 28.48 15.86 -10.72
C PHE A 669 28.54 17.15 -9.91
N TYR A 670 29.74 17.55 -9.50
CA TYR A 670 29.99 18.78 -8.77
C TYR A 670 31.03 19.63 -9.49
N ALA A 671 30.87 20.95 -9.45
CA ALA A 671 31.83 21.88 -10.04
C ALA A 671 33.22 21.73 -9.41
N ASP A 672 34.25 21.78 -10.27
CA ASP A 672 35.67 21.73 -9.94
C ASP A 672 36.14 20.46 -9.19
N LEU A 673 35.31 19.41 -9.14
CA LEU A 673 35.65 18.16 -8.47
C LEU A 673 35.87 17.01 -9.47
N PRO A 674 36.93 16.20 -9.29
CA PRO A 674 37.29 15.12 -10.20
C PRO A 674 36.60 13.80 -9.82
N PHE A 675 35.33 13.83 -9.42
CA PHE A 675 34.60 12.59 -9.13
C PHE A 675 33.16 12.58 -9.64
N VAL A 676 32.63 11.38 -9.83
CA VAL A 676 31.23 11.10 -10.15
C VAL A 676 30.63 10.25 -9.03
N ARG A 677 29.52 10.71 -8.43
CA ARG A 677 28.71 9.88 -7.54
C ARG A 677 27.68 9.12 -8.37
N VAL A 678 27.66 7.80 -8.22
CA VAL A 678 26.80 6.87 -8.96
C VAL A 678 25.82 6.21 -7.99
N GLN A 679 24.53 6.41 -8.21
CA GLN A 679 23.48 5.62 -7.57
C GLN A 679 22.97 4.62 -8.61
N TYR A 680 23.30 3.33 -8.46
CA TYR A 680 22.83 2.25 -9.32
C TYR A 680 21.66 1.54 -8.63
N THR A 681 20.46 1.65 -9.19
CA THR A 681 19.27 0.97 -8.67
C THR A 681 18.82 -0.09 -9.66
N TRP A 682 18.72 -1.34 -9.23
CA TRP A 682 18.07 -2.41 -10.01
C TRP A 682 16.73 -2.78 -9.38
N GLY A 683 15.78 -3.25 -10.18
CA GLY A 683 14.43 -3.58 -9.73
C GLY A 683 13.86 -4.83 -10.39
N ASN A 684 13.16 -5.65 -9.61
CA ASN A 684 12.46 -6.82 -10.13
C ASN A 684 11.05 -6.44 -10.63
N ASP A 685 10.93 -6.25 -11.94
CA ASP A 685 9.70 -5.93 -12.64
C ASP A 685 9.07 -7.11 -13.40
N ASN A 686 9.48 -8.35 -13.09
CA ASN A 686 8.87 -9.55 -13.66
C ASN A 686 7.37 -9.63 -13.31
N GLU A 687 6.48 -9.63 -14.31
CA GLU A 687 5.03 -9.66 -14.07
C GLU A 687 4.46 -11.08 -13.90
N GLU A 688 5.16 -12.11 -14.39
CA GLU A 688 4.69 -13.49 -14.42
C GLU A 688 4.94 -14.21 -13.09
N ASP A 689 6.16 -14.11 -12.56
CA ASP A 689 6.59 -14.83 -11.37
C ASP A 689 6.65 -13.95 -10.12
N ALA A 690 6.39 -14.56 -8.96
CA ALA A 690 6.50 -13.87 -7.67
C ALA A 690 7.97 -13.62 -7.26
N PHE A 691 8.91 -14.36 -7.83
CA PHE A 691 10.34 -14.27 -7.54
C PHE A 691 11.17 -14.40 -8.80
N THR A 692 12.28 -13.66 -8.86
CA THR A 692 13.31 -13.81 -9.89
C THR A 692 14.58 -14.31 -9.23
N ASN A 693 15.23 -15.29 -9.87
CA ASN A 693 16.52 -15.81 -9.44
C ASN A 693 17.64 -15.30 -10.35
N PHE A 694 18.79 -14.96 -9.77
CA PHE A 694 20.02 -14.66 -10.52
C PHE A 694 21.26 -15.04 -9.68
N GLU A 695 22.41 -15.18 -10.32
CA GLU A 695 23.67 -15.55 -9.65
C GLU A 695 24.57 -14.35 -9.40
N GLN A 696 24.54 -13.34 -10.26
CA GLN A 696 25.48 -12.22 -10.17
C GLN A 696 24.90 -10.90 -10.70
N ILE A 697 25.28 -9.79 -10.08
CA ILE A 697 25.18 -8.44 -10.65
C ILE A 697 26.54 -7.74 -10.46
N SER A 698 27.17 -7.38 -11.58
CA SER A 698 28.52 -6.81 -11.63
C SER A 698 28.57 -5.52 -12.43
N LEU A 699 29.06 -4.44 -11.82
CA LEU A 699 29.34 -3.18 -12.50
C LEU A 699 30.72 -3.26 -13.15
N LYS A 700 30.76 -3.20 -14.48
CA LYS A 700 31.98 -3.25 -15.29
C LYS A 700 32.49 -1.85 -15.57
N ILE A 701 33.74 -1.58 -15.19
CA ILE A 701 34.49 -0.36 -15.47
C ILE A 701 35.70 -0.76 -16.32
N PRO A 702 35.60 -0.71 -17.66
CA PRO A 702 36.69 -1.07 -18.53
C PRO A 702 37.84 -0.08 -18.37
N LEU A 703 39.07 -0.58 -18.19
CA LEU A 703 40.28 0.23 -18.06
C LEU A 703 41.29 -0.20 -19.13
N PRO A 704 42.10 0.72 -19.70
CA PRO A 704 43.19 0.35 -20.60
C PRO A 704 44.33 -0.39 -19.86
N ASP A 705 45.11 -1.18 -20.59
CA ASP A 705 46.40 -1.81 -20.20
C ASP A 705 46.41 -2.77 -19.00
N SER A 706 47.10 -3.92 -19.08
CA SER A 706 47.20 -4.87 -17.96
C SER A 706 48.34 -4.52 -16.98
N GLY A 707 48.42 -5.21 -15.83
CA GLY A 707 49.50 -5.02 -14.85
C GLY A 707 49.38 -3.76 -13.98
N ARG A 708 48.14 -3.28 -13.76
CA ARG A 708 47.85 -2.08 -12.96
C ARG A 708 48.23 -2.27 -11.49
N LYS A 709 48.68 -1.19 -10.84
CA LYS A 709 48.86 -1.19 -9.38
C LYS A 709 47.52 -1.00 -8.70
N TRP A 710 47.40 -1.53 -7.50
CA TRP A 710 46.19 -1.35 -6.71
C TRP A 710 46.50 -1.19 -5.22
N ALA A 711 45.63 -0.47 -4.52
CA ALA A 711 45.51 -0.44 -3.07
C ALA A 711 44.05 -0.66 -2.67
N VAL A 712 43.78 -1.33 -1.55
CA VAL A 712 42.42 -1.68 -1.13
C VAL A 712 42.27 -1.60 0.39
N GLY A 713 41.13 -1.10 0.87
CA GLY A 713 40.83 -0.96 2.29
C GLY A 713 40.26 -2.23 2.91
N LEU A 714 40.89 -2.70 3.99
CA LEU A 714 40.58 -3.97 4.66
C LEU A 714 39.91 -3.79 6.02
N GLY A 715 39.60 -2.56 6.43
CA GLY A 715 38.95 -2.27 7.71
C GLY A 715 39.91 -1.86 8.81
N GLY A 716 39.42 -1.07 9.78
CA GLY A 716 40.18 -0.68 10.97
C GLY A 716 41.46 0.10 10.68
N GLY A 717 41.53 0.78 9.52
CA GLY A 717 42.72 1.50 9.05
C GLY A 717 43.79 0.62 8.40
N ASN A 718 43.49 -0.66 8.13
CA ASN A 718 44.41 -1.57 7.44
C ASN A 718 44.14 -1.54 5.93
N GLU A 719 45.21 -1.61 5.15
CA GLU A 719 45.17 -1.59 3.69
C GLU A 719 46.09 -2.68 3.14
N SER A 720 45.84 -3.10 1.90
CA SER A 720 46.74 -3.97 1.14
C SER A 720 46.98 -3.36 -0.23
N SER A 721 48.16 -3.60 -0.80
CA SER A 721 48.54 -3.08 -2.12
C SER A 721 49.29 -4.12 -2.93
N GLY A 722 49.16 -4.09 -4.25
CA GLY A 722 49.84 -5.00 -5.15
C GLY A 722 49.82 -4.55 -6.60
N GLU A 723 50.14 -5.47 -7.51
CA GLU A 723 50.17 -5.26 -8.95
C GLU A 723 49.46 -6.41 -9.66
N GLY A 724 48.74 -6.10 -10.74
CA GLY A 724 47.99 -7.07 -11.53
C GLY A 724 46.62 -7.37 -10.92
N LYS A 725 46.32 -8.66 -10.74
CA LYS A 725 44.97 -9.12 -10.38
C LYS A 725 44.68 -8.90 -8.90
N LEU A 726 43.43 -8.54 -8.60
CA LEU A 726 42.89 -8.42 -7.25
C LEU A 726 41.48 -9.03 -7.25
N THR A 727 41.17 -9.82 -6.23
CA THR A 727 39.79 -10.16 -5.85
C THR A 727 39.64 -9.91 -4.36
N LEU A 728 38.57 -9.23 -3.98
CA LEU A 728 38.12 -9.06 -2.60
C LEU A 728 36.62 -9.32 -2.56
N THR A 729 36.17 -10.33 -1.81
CA THR A 729 34.76 -10.70 -1.72
C THR A 729 34.32 -10.78 -0.27
N GLN A 730 33.28 -10.04 0.09
CA GLN A 730 32.65 -10.03 1.41
C GLN A 730 31.28 -10.71 1.30
N LEU A 731 31.21 -12.01 1.58
CA LEU A 731 29.96 -12.79 1.53
C LEU A 731 29.17 -12.76 2.85
N ARG A 732 29.80 -12.33 3.95
CA ARG A 732 29.16 -12.22 5.28
C ARG A 732 29.62 -10.93 5.95
N ASP A 733 28.88 -10.41 6.92
CA ASP A 733 29.32 -9.26 7.73
C ASP A 733 30.57 -9.55 8.60
N THR A 734 30.93 -10.82 8.75
CA THR A 734 31.96 -11.31 9.69
C THR A 734 33.18 -11.93 9.00
N ALA A 735 33.25 -11.93 7.66
CA ALA A 735 34.42 -12.40 6.93
C ALA A 735 34.45 -11.89 5.48
N TYR A 736 35.66 -11.62 4.99
CA TYR A 736 35.96 -11.45 3.57
C TYR A 736 37.06 -12.41 3.14
N GLU A 737 37.11 -12.68 1.84
CA GLU A 737 38.18 -13.41 1.17
C GLU A 737 38.90 -12.47 0.20
N MET A 738 40.23 -12.59 0.10
CA MET A 738 41.03 -11.74 -0.78
C MET A 738 42.14 -12.56 -1.47
N SER A 739 42.39 -12.26 -2.73
CA SER A 739 43.50 -12.79 -3.51
C SER A 739 44.18 -11.67 -4.30
N PRO A 740 45.51 -11.47 -4.16
CA PRO A 740 46.42 -12.13 -3.21
C PRO A 740 45.99 -11.96 -1.75
N ALA A 741 46.33 -12.93 -0.90
CA ALA A 741 45.99 -12.86 0.53
C ALA A 741 46.64 -11.63 1.18
N PRO A 742 45.98 -11.00 2.17
CA PRO A 742 46.57 -9.91 2.93
C PRO A 742 47.77 -10.40 3.74
N ALA A 743 48.57 -9.46 4.25
CA ALA A 743 49.65 -9.78 5.18
C ALA A 743 49.12 -10.50 6.44
N GLU A 744 49.91 -11.43 7.00
CA GLU A 744 49.47 -12.29 8.12
C GLU A 744 49.07 -11.53 9.39
N ASP A 745 49.55 -10.30 9.56
CA ASP A 745 49.22 -9.41 10.68
C ASP A 745 47.88 -8.67 10.53
N ILE A 746 47.27 -8.69 9.33
CA ILE A 746 45.95 -8.11 9.06
C ILE A 746 44.87 -9.15 9.38
N ALA A 747 44.23 -9.00 10.54
CA ALA A 747 43.21 -9.92 11.05
C ALA A 747 41.77 -9.36 11.01
N THR A 748 41.51 -8.39 10.12
CA THR A 748 40.20 -7.75 9.98
C THR A 748 39.21 -8.64 9.24
N LYS A 749 37.92 -8.34 9.40
CA LYS A 749 36.81 -9.17 8.90
C LYS A 749 35.77 -8.40 8.08
N ARG A 750 35.85 -7.07 8.08
CA ARG A 750 34.92 -6.15 7.47
C ARG A 750 35.73 -5.19 6.61
N ALA A 751 35.75 -5.41 5.30
CA ALA A 751 36.46 -4.55 4.38
C ALA A 751 35.79 -3.18 4.27
N ASP A 752 36.58 -2.12 4.05
CA ASP A 752 36.07 -0.74 3.97
C ASP A 752 35.25 -0.49 2.69
N GLY A 753 35.47 -1.32 1.66
CA GLY A 753 34.74 -1.24 0.40
C GLY A 753 35.26 -0.20 -0.59
N TRP A 754 36.56 0.09 -0.54
CA TRP A 754 37.20 0.94 -1.54
C TRP A 754 38.45 0.28 -2.13
N VAL A 755 38.73 0.61 -3.39
CA VAL A 755 39.94 0.23 -4.13
C VAL A 755 40.46 1.44 -4.88
N ASP A 756 41.77 1.60 -4.91
CA ASP A 756 42.48 2.56 -5.72
C ASP A 756 43.26 1.82 -6.80
N VAL A 757 43.10 2.22 -8.06
CA VAL A 757 43.76 1.58 -9.20
C VAL A 757 44.64 2.61 -9.90
N GLY A 758 45.90 2.25 -10.07
CA GLY A 758 46.92 3.12 -10.61
C GLY A 758 47.40 2.78 -12.01
N HIS A 759 47.58 3.82 -12.81
CA HIS A 759 48.14 3.80 -14.16
C HIS A 759 49.34 4.77 -14.25
N GLU A 760 50.05 4.79 -15.39
CA GLU A 760 51.23 5.66 -15.58
C GLU A 760 50.91 7.16 -15.57
N ARG A 761 49.67 7.54 -15.95
CA ARG A 761 49.25 8.94 -16.16
C ARG A 761 48.09 9.41 -15.28
N TRP A 762 47.42 8.48 -14.62
CA TRP A 762 46.22 8.72 -13.84
C TRP A 762 46.03 7.61 -12.80
N GLY A 763 45.16 7.84 -11.84
CA GLY A 763 44.65 6.83 -10.93
C GLY A 763 43.16 7.06 -10.63
N MET A 764 42.50 6.01 -10.16
CA MET A 764 41.07 6.01 -9.88
C MET A 764 40.78 5.31 -8.55
N THR A 765 40.22 6.05 -7.61
CA THR A 765 39.65 5.52 -6.38
C THR A 765 38.16 5.23 -6.60
N VAL A 766 37.75 3.98 -6.36
CA VAL A 766 36.33 3.59 -6.30
C VAL A 766 35.98 3.21 -4.88
N ALA A 767 34.95 3.85 -4.32
CA ALA A 767 34.41 3.52 -3.00
C ALA A 767 32.93 3.15 -3.11
N VAL A 768 32.51 2.10 -2.41
CA VAL A 768 31.12 1.63 -2.32
C VAL A 768 30.59 1.93 -0.92
N ARG A 769 29.49 2.65 -0.86
CA ARG A 769 28.86 3.01 0.42
C ARG A 769 28.26 1.77 1.08
N ASP A 770 28.47 1.63 2.38
CA ASP A 770 27.97 0.54 3.21
C ASP A 770 28.38 -0.87 2.71
N PHE A 771 29.60 -1.04 2.19
CA PHE A 771 30.03 -2.26 1.51
C PHE A 771 29.86 -3.54 2.33
N TRP A 772 30.47 -3.63 3.52
CA TRP A 772 30.33 -4.84 4.34
C TRP A 772 28.96 -4.94 5.00
N GLN A 773 28.30 -3.81 5.27
CA GLN A 773 26.96 -3.77 5.85
C GLN A 773 25.91 -4.29 4.85
N LEU A 774 26.11 -4.08 3.56
CA LEU A 774 25.25 -4.54 2.47
C LEU A 774 25.77 -5.83 1.82
N TYR A 775 26.56 -6.65 2.53
CA TYR A 775 27.00 -7.94 2.01
C TYR A 775 25.82 -8.75 1.43
N PRO A 776 26.03 -9.57 0.39
CA PRO A 776 27.31 -9.86 -0.25
C PRO A 776 27.80 -8.73 -1.16
N LYS A 777 29.13 -8.51 -1.23
CA LYS A 777 29.79 -7.54 -2.14
C LYS A 777 31.15 -8.02 -2.61
N GLY A 778 31.62 -7.54 -3.76
CA GLY A 778 32.94 -7.87 -4.29
C GLY A 778 33.62 -6.74 -5.06
N ILE A 779 34.95 -6.78 -5.10
CA ILE A 779 35.82 -5.92 -5.90
C ILE A 779 36.77 -6.85 -6.66
N ARG A 780 36.84 -6.71 -7.98
CA ARG A 780 37.75 -7.49 -8.82
C ARG A 780 38.48 -6.61 -9.83
N LEU A 781 39.80 -6.71 -9.87
CA LEU A 781 40.65 -6.13 -10.90
C LEU A 781 41.28 -7.25 -11.71
N ASP A 782 41.08 -7.21 -13.02
CA ASP A 782 41.68 -8.15 -13.97
C ASP A 782 42.20 -7.40 -15.21
N ASP A 783 42.59 -8.14 -16.26
CA ASP A 783 43.20 -7.54 -17.44
C ASP A 783 42.20 -6.64 -18.20
N ASP A 784 40.89 -6.92 -18.13
CA ASP A 784 39.82 -6.18 -18.83
C ASP A 784 39.41 -4.89 -18.08
N GLY A 785 39.65 -4.83 -16.76
CA GLY A 785 39.43 -3.64 -15.96
C GLY A 785 38.97 -3.94 -14.54
N LEU A 786 38.26 -2.99 -13.96
CA LEU A 786 37.70 -3.08 -12.61
C LEU A 786 36.24 -3.52 -12.67
N SER A 787 35.86 -4.47 -11.82
CA SER A 787 34.48 -4.88 -11.57
C SER A 787 34.11 -4.64 -10.12
N ILE A 788 32.95 -4.03 -9.90
CA ILE A 788 32.33 -3.93 -8.58
C ILE A 788 31.11 -4.85 -8.56
N ASP A 789 31.21 -5.96 -7.83
CA ASP A 789 30.15 -6.95 -7.72
C ASP A 789 29.20 -6.51 -6.61
N VAL A 790 28.10 -5.88 -7.00
CA VAL A 790 27.05 -5.48 -6.05
C VAL A 790 26.22 -6.69 -5.58
N CYS A 791 26.24 -7.77 -6.37
CA CYS A 791 25.80 -9.11 -6.00
C CYS A 791 26.84 -10.10 -6.57
N PRO A 792 27.92 -10.46 -5.83
CA PRO A 792 28.89 -11.45 -6.30
C PRO A 792 28.27 -12.85 -6.42
N ASP A 793 28.79 -13.67 -7.32
CA ASP A 793 28.47 -15.08 -7.39
C ASP A 793 29.05 -15.84 -6.19
N PHE A 794 28.40 -16.93 -5.80
CA PHE A 794 28.88 -17.80 -4.73
C PHE A 794 28.40 -19.24 -4.94
N PRO A 795 29.19 -20.26 -4.54
CA PRO A 795 28.80 -21.66 -4.69
C PRO A 795 27.53 -22.02 -3.91
N ASP A 796 26.80 -23.02 -4.40
CA ASP A 796 25.76 -23.68 -3.60
C ASP A 796 26.34 -24.22 -2.27
N GLY A 797 25.56 -24.12 -1.20
CA GLY A 797 25.98 -24.47 0.15
C GLY A 797 26.73 -23.38 0.94
N THR A 798 27.02 -22.21 0.35
CA THR A 798 27.75 -21.11 1.02
C THR A 798 27.11 -20.64 2.33
N TYR A 799 25.78 -20.69 2.44
CA TYR A 799 25.00 -20.23 3.60
C TYR A 799 24.35 -21.36 4.41
N ASP A 800 24.69 -22.62 4.14
CA ASP A 800 24.07 -23.78 4.79
C ASP A 800 24.56 -24.00 6.24
N ASP A 801 25.68 -23.40 6.62
CA ASP A 801 26.27 -23.43 7.95
C ASP A 801 25.65 -22.40 8.93
N CYS A 802 24.34 -22.17 8.83
CA CYS A 802 23.61 -21.23 9.69
C CYS A 802 22.52 -21.92 10.52
N SER A 803 22.04 -21.22 11.56
CA SER A 803 20.84 -21.66 12.28
C SER A 803 19.60 -21.42 11.41
N LYS A 804 18.51 -22.16 11.65
CA LYS A 804 17.25 -21.90 10.93
C LYS A 804 16.75 -20.46 11.13
N LEU A 805 17.03 -19.87 12.29
CA LEU A 805 16.68 -18.49 12.57
C LEU A 805 17.50 -17.52 11.72
N ASP A 806 18.80 -17.77 11.53
CA ASP A 806 19.65 -16.94 10.67
C ASP A 806 19.32 -17.16 9.18
N GLU A 807 18.88 -18.34 8.76
CA GLU A 807 18.30 -18.54 7.42
C GLU A 807 17.11 -17.60 7.22
N ILE A 808 16.14 -17.59 8.15
CA ILE A 808 14.94 -16.76 8.05
C ILE A 808 15.27 -15.26 8.11
N LYS A 809 16.19 -14.89 9.00
CA LYS A 809 16.55 -13.50 9.28
C LYS A 809 17.49 -12.92 8.22
N LEU A 810 18.59 -13.59 7.91
CA LEU A 810 19.73 -13.03 7.16
C LEU A 810 19.82 -13.55 5.73
N TYR A 811 19.69 -14.87 5.55
CA TYR A 811 20.15 -15.55 4.33
C TYR A 811 19.01 -16.06 3.43
N TYR A 812 17.75 -15.77 3.76
CA TYR A 812 16.55 -16.30 3.09
C TYR A 812 16.52 -16.06 1.57
N TYR A 813 17.16 -14.99 1.10
CA TYR A 813 17.28 -14.62 -0.31
C TYR A 813 18.59 -15.08 -0.97
N LEU A 814 19.49 -15.76 -0.23
CA LEU A 814 20.84 -16.16 -0.65
C LEU A 814 21.05 -17.69 -0.70
N MET A 815 20.02 -18.48 -0.41
CA MET A 815 20.14 -19.94 -0.37
C MET A 815 20.27 -20.55 -1.78
N GLY A 816 21.01 -21.66 -1.90
CA GLY A 816 21.05 -22.42 -3.15
C GLY A 816 22.00 -21.86 -4.22
N GLY A 817 23.03 -21.11 -3.83
CA GLY A 817 24.01 -20.52 -4.78
C GLY A 817 23.46 -19.36 -5.62
N LYS A 818 22.35 -18.73 -5.20
CA LYS A 818 21.64 -17.72 -5.99
C LYS A 818 20.97 -16.67 -5.13
N TYR A 819 20.64 -15.55 -5.75
CA TYR A 819 19.79 -14.51 -5.22
C TYR A 819 18.34 -14.79 -5.60
N LYS A 820 17.42 -14.85 -4.64
CA LYS A 820 15.98 -15.00 -4.86
C LYS A 820 15.27 -13.72 -4.45
N ILE A 821 14.82 -12.92 -5.40
CA ILE A 821 14.26 -11.58 -5.15
C ILE A 821 12.78 -11.53 -5.47
N ALA A 822 11.96 -11.04 -4.54
CA ALA A 822 10.52 -10.89 -4.73
C ALA A 822 10.20 -9.83 -5.80
N ARG A 823 9.12 -10.04 -6.57
CA ARG A 823 8.58 -9.05 -7.50
C ARG A 823 8.28 -7.74 -6.77
N GLY A 824 8.67 -6.63 -7.39
CA GLY A 824 8.45 -5.29 -6.88
C GLY A 824 9.57 -4.76 -5.98
N VAL A 825 10.48 -5.62 -5.49
CA VAL A 825 11.67 -5.15 -4.75
C VAL A 825 12.63 -4.44 -5.69
N GLN A 826 13.22 -3.36 -5.21
CA GLN A 826 14.37 -2.73 -5.84
C GLN A 826 15.55 -2.67 -4.86
N LYS A 827 16.74 -2.36 -5.35
CA LYS A 827 17.87 -2.07 -4.47
C LYS A 827 18.80 -1.04 -5.09
N GLN A 828 19.06 0.02 -4.34
CA GLN A 828 20.04 1.05 -4.69
C GLN A 828 21.40 0.74 -4.06
N HIS A 829 22.45 0.86 -4.87
CA HIS A 829 23.86 0.85 -4.47
C HIS A 829 24.50 2.20 -4.79
N GLU A 830 25.33 2.70 -3.89
CA GLU A 830 25.95 4.01 -4.03
C GLU A 830 27.47 3.89 -4.13
N LEU A 831 28.05 4.49 -5.17
CA LEU A 831 29.47 4.46 -5.45
C LEU A 831 30.02 5.87 -5.71
N MET A 832 31.30 6.06 -5.43
CA MET A 832 32.08 7.22 -5.86
C MET A 832 33.19 6.74 -6.79
N LEU A 833 33.31 7.37 -7.96
CA LEU A 833 34.44 7.22 -8.89
C LEU A 833 35.25 8.51 -8.85
N HIS A 834 36.39 8.51 -8.16
CA HIS A 834 37.25 9.67 -8.00
C HIS A 834 38.55 9.49 -8.79
N PHE A 835 38.93 10.50 -9.56
CA PHE A 835 40.08 10.47 -10.47
C PHE A 835 41.19 11.40 -9.96
N HIS A 836 42.43 10.98 -10.14
CA HIS A 836 43.60 11.74 -9.70
C HIS A 836 44.82 11.50 -10.61
N ALA A 837 45.83 12.37 -10.55
CA ALA A 837 47.04 12.26 -11.36
C ALA A 837 48.10 11.32 -10.75
N ASP A 838 48.03 11.04 -9.44
CA ASP A 838 48.96 10.12 -8.78
C ASP A 838 48.76 8.69 -9.29
N ASN A 839 49.81 7.85 -9.25
CA ASN A 839 49.68 6.42 -9.55
C ASN A 839 48.76 5.74 -8.52
N LEU A 840 49.08 5.82 -7.22
CA LEU A 840 48.16 5.45 -6.15
C LEU A 840 47.94 6.64 -5.22
N SER A 841 46.68 6.90 -4.84
CA SER A 841 46.32 8.01 -3.98
C SER A 841 46.64 7.71 -2.52
N ALA A 842 47.47 8.55 -1.90
CA ALA A 842 47.71 8.52 -0.45
C ALA A 842 46.46 8.90 0.38
N SER A 843 45.42 9.46 -0.25
CA SER A 843 44.17 9.88 0.39
C SER A 843 42.99 8.98 0.07
N ALA A 844 43.17 7.85 -0.63
CA ALA A 844 42.07 6.96 -1.02
C ALA A 844 41.19 6.54 0.17
N GLY A 845 41.81 6.09 1.27
CA GLY A 845 41.09 5.75 2.50
C GLY A 845 40.38 6.94 3.17
N GLN A 846 40.94 8.15 3.07
CA GLN A 846 40.32 9.38 3.60
C GLN A 846 39.07 9.75 2.78
N LEU A 847 39.19 9.72 1.45
CA LEU A 847 38.08 9.95 0.52
C LEU A 847 36.95 8.95 0.74
N ALA A 848 37.29 7.66 0.89
CA ALA A 848 36.32 6.61 1.17
C ALA A 848 35.60 6.84 2.51
N ARG A 849 36.32 7.19 3.59
CA ARG A 849 35.72 7.52 4.90
C ARG A 849 34.77 8.73 4.83
N ALA A 850 35.16 9.77 4.10
CA ALA A 850 34.30 10.94 3.86
C ALA A 850 33.07 10.59 3.00
N PHE A 851 33.15 9.58 2.13
CA PHE A 851 32.01 9.10 1.35
C PHE A 851 31.05 8.22 2.17
N GLN A 852 31.56 7.43 3.13
CA GLN A 852 30.70 6.67 4.04
C GLN A 852 29.86 7.61 4.92
N GLU A 853 30.51 8.62 5.50
CA GLU A 853 29.89 9.63 6.34
C GLU A 853 30.18 11.06 5.81
N PRO A 854 29.37 11.54 4.83
CA PRO A 854 29.55 12.86 4.22
C PRO A 854 29.31 14.00 5.20
N LEU A 855 29.87 15.18 4.90
CA LEU A 855 29.59 16.38 5.67
C LEU A 855 28.15 16.85 5.41
N ILE A 856 27.47 17.29 6.48
CA ILE A 856 26.15 17.93 6.40
C ILE A 856 26.20 19.32 7.01
N ALA A 857 25.42 20.25 6.44
CA ALA A 857 25.13 21.55 7.02
C ALA A 857 23.89 21.45 7.92
N VAL A 858 24.06 21.84 9.18
CA VAL A 858 23.04 21.71 10.23
C VAL A 858 22.62 23.11 10.69
N CYS A 859 21.32 23.42 10.63
CA CYS A 859 20.76 24.60 11.31
C CYS A 859 20.77 24.36 12.82
N SER A 860 20.70 25.43 13.63
CA SER A 860 20.49 25.23 15.07
C SER A 860 19.13 24.52 15.31
N PRO A 861 19.02 23.64 16.33
CA PRO A 861 17.75 23.06 16.73
C PRO A 861 16.65 24.09 16.97
N GLU A 862 17.01 25.27 17.50
CA GLU A 862 16.09 26.39 17.71
C GLU A 862 15.53 26.91 16.39
N HIS A 863 16.35 26.99 15.33
CA HIS A 863 15.88 27.39 14.00
C HIS A 863 14.95 26.34 13.42
N TYR A 864 15.37 25.08 13.42
CA TYR A 864 14.55 23.96 12.92
C TYR A 864 13.15 23.94 13.57
N CYS A 865 13.09 23.88 14.90
CA CYS A 865 11.83 23.82 15.63
C CYS A 865 11.04 25.14 15.54
N GLY A 866 11.72 26.30 15.53
CA GLY A 866 11.10 27.62 15.52
C GLY A 866 10.35 27.97 14.23
N THR A 867 10.69 27.33 13.10
CA THR A 867 10.00 27.54 11.82
C THR A 867 8.58 26.96 11.77
N GLY A 868 8.28 25.98 12.62
CA GLY A 868 7.05 25.17 12.54
C GLY A 868 7.02 24.19 11.35
N ALA A 869 8.11 24.03 10.59
CA ALA A 869 8.13 23.19 9.39
C ALA A 869 7.92 21.69 9.68
N PHE A 870 8.32 21.21 10.86
CA PHE A 870 8.08 19.87 11.40
C PHE A 870 6.96 19.83 12.44
N GLY A 871 6.01 20.78 12.36
CA GLY A 871 4.97 20.93 13.36
C GLY A 871 5.49 21.53 14.68
N GLU A 872 4.66 21.44 15.70
CA GLU A 872 4.94 22.03 17.01
C GLU A 872 5.79 21.08 17.87
N ILE A 873 7.11 21.29 17.87
CA ILE A 873 8.10 20.52 18.63
C ILE A 873 9.09 21.45 19.33
N LEU A 874 9.82 20.93 20.33
CA LEU A 874 10.84 21.68 21.07
C LEU A 874 12.26 21.16 20.83
N PRO A 875 13.27 22.04 20.76
CA PRO A 875 14.67 21.62 20.70
C PRO A 875 15.10 21.02 22.04
N ALA A 876 15.97 20.00 22.00
CA ALA A 876 16.50 19.31 23.18
C ALA A 876 17.37 20.23 24.07
N THR A 877 18.00 21.24 23.46
CA THR A 877 18.79 22.29 24.12
C THR A 877 17.95 23.25 24.97
N ALA A 878 16.61 23.21 24.89
CA ALA A 878 15.74 24.05 25.70
C ALA A 878 15.78 23.74 27.22
N GLY A 879 16.57 22.74 27.65
CA GLY A 879 16.71 22.34 29.06
C GLY A 879 15.44 21.75 29.67
N ARG A 880 14.48 21.37 28.81
CA ARG A 880 13.18 20.84 29.17
C ARG A 880 13.16 19.36 28.85
N SER A 881 12.38 18.59 29.61
CA SER A 881 12.22 17.14 29.41
C SER A 881 13.53 16.32 29.41
N ALA A 882 14.42 16.54 30.39
CA ALA A 882 15.65 15.74 30.55
C ALA A 882 15.36 14.22 30.63
N ASP A 883 14.22 13.84 31.21
CA ASP A 883 13.76 12.46 31.26
C ASP A 883 13.54 11.86 29.86
N TYR A 884 13.00 12.65 28.92
CA TYR A 884 12.81 12.19 27.54
C TYR A 884 14.14 12.06 26.81
N GLU A 885 15.08 13.00 26.99
CA GLU A 885 16.40 12.86 26.35
C GLU A 885 17.15 11.61 26.86
N ALA A 886 16.98 11.26 28.14
CA ALA A 886 17.49 10.01 28.68
C ALA A 886 16.82 8.77 28.06
N VAL A 887 15.52 8.84 27.75
CA VAL A 887 14.81 7.81 26.97
C VAL A 887 15.43 7.71 25.57
N CYS A 888 15.57 8.83 24.85
CA CYS A 888 16.13 8.84 23.50
C CYS A 888 17.51 8.19 23.43
N GLU A 889 18.41 8.57 24.35
CA GLU A 889 19.75 7.99 24.39
C GLU A 889 19.71 6.49 24.71
N LYS A 890 18.83 6.05 25.62
CA LYS A 890 18.63 4.62 25.89
C LYS A 890 18.12 3.87 24.66
N VAL A 891 17.20 4.45 23.88
CA VAL A 891 16.72 3.85 22.62
C VAL A 891 17.87 3.70 21.63
N TYR A 892 18.67 4.74 21.43
CA TYR A 892 19.85 4.71 20.56
C TYR A 892 20.83 3.58 20.96
N GLN A 893 21.22 3.55 22.24
CA GLN A 893 22.18 2.57 22.74
C GLN A 893 21.66 1.13 22.62
N ASN A 894 20.36 0.92 22.84
CA ASN A 894 19.73 -0.40 22.65
C ASN A 894 19.69 -0.78 21.18
N TYR A 895 19.33 0.15 20.29
CA TYR A 895 19.23 -0.09 18.85
C TYR A 895 20.58 -0.48 18.26
N VAL A 896 21.63 0.31 18.49
CA VAL A 896 22.98 0.03 17.95
C VAL A 896 23.54 -1.27 18.52
N ARG A 897 23.36 -1.52 19.82
CA ARG A 897 23.80 -2.78 20.45
C ARG A 897 23.07 -3.98 19.88
N HIS A 898 21.75 -3.88 19.69
CA HIS A 898 20.92 -4.95 19.18
C HIS A 898 21.24 -5.25 17.71
N ARG A 899 21.45 -4.23 16.87
CA ARG A 899 21.91 -4.39 15.48
C ARG A 899 23.19 -5.19 15.40
N GLU A 900 24.20 -4.83 16.20
CA GLU A 900 25.47 -5.55 16.20
C GLU A 900 25.32 -6.98 16.73
N ALA A 901 24.57 -7.18 17.83
CA ALA A 901 24.38 -8.51 18.43
C ALA A 901 23.52 -9.45 17.56
N SER A 902 22.57 -8.91 16.80
CA SER A 902 21.65 -9.66 15.95
C SER A 902 22.13 -9.77 14.50
N HIS A 903 23.26 -9.13 14.16
CA HIS A 903 23.81 -9.05 12.81
C HIS A 903 22.80 -8.50 11.80
N GLU A 904 22.11 -7.40 12.13
CA GLU A 904 21.09 -6.77 11.27
C GLU A 904 21.74 -6.03 10.07
N TYR A 905 22.43 -6.82 9.26
CA TYR A 905 23.22 -6.46 8.10
C TYR A 905 22.84 -7.40 6.94
N GLY A 906 23.17 -7.00 5.73
CA GLY A 906 22.87 -7.71 4.49
C GLY A 906 22.16 -6.81 3.50
N MET A 907 22.29 -7.11 2.21
CA MET A 907 21.78 -6.28 1.11
C MET A 907 20.29 -5.93 1.23
N LEU A 908 19.46 -6.89 1.64
CA LEU A 908 18.01 -6.69 1.83
C LEU A 908 17.61 -6.41 3.29
N ASN A 909 18.56 -6.29 4.22
CA ASN A 909 18.27 -6.25 5.66
C ASN A 909 18.77 -4.95 6.33
N PHE A 910 19.90 -4.42 5.88
CA PHE A 910 20.57 -3.31 6.55
C PHE A 910 19.80 -1.99 6.41
N GLY A 911 19.37 -1.47 7.55
CA GLY A 911 18.56 -0.27 7.67
C GLY A 911 17.31 -0.51 8.51
N ASP A 912 16.79 -1.74 8.52
CA ASP A 912 15.66 -2.14 9.36
C ASP A 912 16.09 -2.73 10.71
N GLN A 913 15.10 -3.20 11.48
CA GLN A 913 15.23 -3.85 12.77
C GLN A 913 14.56 -5.24 12.79
N TRP A 914 15.24 -6.22 13.39
CA TRP A 914 14.72 -7.57 13.57
C TRP A 914 14.10 -7.78 14.96
N GLY A 915 13.03 -8.59 15.01
CA GLY A 915 12.48 -9.13 16.25
C GLY A 915 11.05 -8.69 16.56
N GLU A 916 10.38 -7.97 15.65
CA GLU A 916 8.92 -7.77 15.74
C GLU A 916 8.24 -9.15 15.78
N ARG A 917 7.34 -9.38 16.73
CA ARG A 917 6.77 -10.72 17.04
C ARG A 917 7.82 -11.84 17.04
N ARG A 918 9.02 -11.55 17.55
CA ARG A 918 10.19 -12.42 17.69
C ARG A 918 10.96 -12.74 16.41
N VAL A 919 10.29 -12.86 15.26
CA VAL A 919 10.90 -13.41 14.03
C VAL A 919 10.53 -12.64 12.75
N ASN A 920 9.94 -11.46 12.86
CA ASN A 920 9.74 -10.59 11.71
C ASN A 920 10.80 -9.51 11.66
N TRP A 921 11.06 -9.05 10.44
CA TRP A 921 11.56 -7.71 10.19
C TRP A 921 10.46 -6.69 10.46
N ALA A 922 10.82 -5.53 10.99
CA ALA A 922 9.87 -4.53 11.46
C ALA A 922 9.26 -3.72 10.30
N ASN A 923 9.92 -3.66 9.14
CA ASN A 923 9.51 -2.91 7.96
C ASN A 923 9.07 -1.48 8.30
N GLY A 924 9.87 -0.78 9.10
CA GLY A 924 9.59 0.60 9.47
C GLY A 924 8.38 0.82 10.41
N GLU A 925 7.85 -0.20 11.09
CA GLU A 925 6.71 -0.09 12.02
C GLU A 925 6.80 1.15 12.95
N TYR A 926 5.80 2.02 12.88
CA TYR A 926 5.76 3.36 13.53
C TYR A 926 6.70 4.42 12.93
N ASP A 927 7.01 4.32 11.64
CA ASP A 927 7.84 5.27 10.89
C ASP A 927 9.21 5.53 11.56
N HIS A 928 10.05 4.48 11.61
CA HIS A 928 11.39 4.54 12.22
C HIS A 928 12.22 5.73 11.70
N HIS A 929 12.11 6.01 10.40
CA HIS A 929 12.92 7.02 9.76
C HIS A 929 12.44 8.44 10.11
N HIS A 930 11.13 8.70 10.17
CA HIS A 930 10.61 9.94 10.76
C HIS A 930 11.06 10.10 12.22
N ALA A 931 10.95 9.04 13.02
CA ALA A 931 11.29 9.08 14.44
C ALA A 931 12.76 9.50 14.68
N PHE A 932 13.70 8.94 13.91
CA PHE A 932 15.11 9.32 13.99
C PHE A 932 15.34 10.74 13.45
N LEU A 933 14.72 11.11 12.33
CA LEU A 933 14.91 12.43 11.75
C LEU A 933 14.33 13.54 12.66
N LEU A 934 13.19 13.33 13.32
CA LEU A 934 12.69 14.26 14.34
C LEU A 934 13.69 14.45 15.48
N GLN A 935 14.36 13.39 15.93
CA GLN A 935 15.37 13.55 16.98
C GLN A 935 16.62 14.27 16.47
N PHE A 936 17.01 14.12 15.19
CA PHE A 936 18.02 14.96 14.56
C PHE A 936 17.60 16.44 14.59
N ILE A 937 16.37 16.76 14.19
CA ILE A 937 15.82 18.12 14.20
C ILE A 937 15.88 18.77 15.58
N ARG A 938 15.59 18.00 16.63
CA ARG A 938 15.61 18.49 18.01
C ARG A 938 17.01 18.67 18.60
N THR A 939 18.00 17.94 18.10
CA THR A 939 19.34 17.87 18.74
C THR A 939 20.48 18.43 17.89
N GLY A 940 20.34 18.44 16.57
CA GLY A 940 21.43 18.66 15.62
C GLY A 940 22.44 17.50 15.57
N ASP A 941 22.24 16.42 16.32
CA ASP A 941 23.21 15.32 16.43
C ASP A 941 23.14 14.40 15.20
N ARG A 942 24.24 14.38 14.44
CA ARG A 942 24.40 13.69 13.16
C ARG A 942 24.09 12.20 13.24
N LYS A 943 24.27 11.55 14.40
CA LYS A 943 23.99 10.10 14.52
C LYS A 943 22.55 9.77 14.16
N TRP A 944 21.61 10.65 14.52
CA TRP A 944 20.19 10.47 14.23
C TRP A 944 19.88 10.67 12.75
N TYR A 945 20.56 11.62 12.10
CA TYR A 945 20.43 11.84 10.65
C TYR A 945 20.82 10.58 9.87
N PHE A 946 21.96 9.98 10.19
CA PHE A 946 22.43 8.78 9.49
C PHE A 946 21.59 7.53 9.81
N LEU A 947 21.06 7.40 11.03
CA LEU A 947 20.07 6.35 11.33
C LEU A 947 18.79 6.51 10.50
N GLY A 948 18.25 7.73 10.42
CA GLY A 948 17.11 8.06 9.58
C GLY A 948 17.37 7.78 8.09
N GLU A 949 18.56 8.14 7.58
CA GLU A 949 18.97 7.83 6.21
C GLU A 949 18.92 6.32 5.93
N LYS A 950 19.53 5.49 6.79
CA LYS A 950 19.57 4.04 6.54
C LYS A 950 18.18 3.42 6.58
N ALA A 951 17.35 3.83 7.54
CA ALA A 951 15.97 3.35 7.65
C ALA A 951 15.13 3.77 6.43
N ALA A 952 15.22 5.03 5.98
CA ALA A 952 14.49 5.49 4.80
C ALA A 952 14.93 4.78 3.53
N ARG A 953 16.25 4.62 3.30
CA ARG A 953 16.78 3.91 2.12
C ARG A 953 16.33 2.45 2.08
N HIS A 954 16.34 1.76 3.21
CA HIS A 954 15.84 0.38 3.30
C HIS A 954 14.35 0.30 2.98
N ALA A 955 13.53 1.13 3.63
CA ALA A 955 12.08 1.09 3.44
C ALA A 955 11.66 1.43 1.99
N ILE A 956 12.36 2.39 1.36
CA ILE A 956 12.16 2.69 -0.06
C ILE A 956 12.53 1.47 -0.91
N ASP A 957 13.71 0.89 -0.73
CA ASP A 957 14.19 -0.17 -1.63
C ASP A 957 13.43 -1.50 -1.46
N VAL A 958 13.27 -1.94 -0.20
CA VAL A 958 12.92 -3.33 0.14
C VAL A 958 11.49 -3.45 0.64
N ASP A 959 11.00 -2.49 1.44
CA ASP A 959 9.69 -2.59 2.08
C ASP A 959 8.56 -1.98 1.22
N THR A 960 8.89 -1.23 0.16
CA THR A 960 7.93 -0.68 -0.80
C THR A 960 7.94 -1.47 -2.12
N CYS A 961 6.76 -1.80 -2.63
CA CYS A 961 6.59 -2.46 -3.92
C CYS A 961 6.64 -1.44 -5.08
N HIS A 962 7.62 -1.56 -5.98
CA HIS A 962 7.82 -0.61 -7.10
C HIS A 962 7.21 -1.06 -8.42
N PHE A 963 6.88 -2.34 -8.56
CA PHE A 963 6.46 -2.94 -9.83
C PHE A 963 5.29 -3.91 -9.66
N GLY A 964 4.56 -4.11 -10.76
CA GLY A 964 3.41 -5.02 -10.83
C GLY A 964 2.13 -4.45 -10.17
N PRO A 965 1.11 -5.31 -9.97
CA PRO A 965 -0.23 -4.87 -9.56
C PRO A 965 -0.32 -4.24 -8.16
N ARG A 966 0.71 -4.40 -7.33
CA ARG A 966 0.78 -3.85 -5.95
C ARG A 966 1.74 -2.66 -5.85
N ARG A 967 2.10 -2.04 -6.96
CA ARG A 967 2.99 -0.88 -6.99
C ARG A 967 2.46 0.24 -6.08
N GLY A 968 3.30 0.72 -5.16
CA GLY A 968 2.99 1.70 -4.11
C GLY A 968 2.57 1.11 -2.77
N VAL A 969 2.43 -0.21 -2.68
CA VAL A 969 2.16 -0.88 -1.39
C VAL A 969 3.44 -1.01 -0.58
N GLU A 970 3.37 -0.64 0.69
CA GLU A 970 4.35 -1.07 1.70
C GLU A 970 3.96 -2.41 2.31
N TRP A 971 4.91 -3.35 2.39
CA TRP A 971 4.71 -4.64 3.04
C TRP A 971 4.74 -4.50 4.55
N ILE A 972 3.76 -5.09 5.25
CA ILE A 972 3.79 -5.13 6.71
C ILE A 972 4.98 -5.95 7.21
N HIS A 973 5.44 -5.64 8.42
CA HIS A 973 6.41 -6.43 9.17
C HIS A 973 6.22 -7.94 8.96
N SER A 974 7.23 -8.63 8.43
CA SER A 974 7.09 -10.04 8.00
C SER A 974 8.41 -10.81 8.01
N MET A 975 8.33 -12.12 7.79
CA MET A 975 9.51 -12.96 7.60
C MET A 975 10.07 -12.73 6.18
N GLY A 976 11.30 -12.20 6.10
CA GLY A 976 11.98 -11.89 4.83
C GLY A 976 11.51 -10.59 4.16
N HIS A 977 11.06 -9.59 4.94
CA HIS A 977 10.57 -8.26 4.51
C HIS A 977 9.29 -8.26 3.67
N THR A 978 9.28 -8.97 2.54
CA THR A 978 8.11 -9.00 1.62
C THR A 978 7.12 -10.11 1.94
N GLY A 979 7.50 -11.07 2.81
CA GLY A 979 6.83 -12.36 2.92
C GLY A 979 6.98 -13.22 1.66
N GLY A 980 6.35 -14.40 1.64
CA GLY A 980 6.33 -15.32 0.50
C GLY A 980 7.56 -16.24 0.38
N TYR A 981 8.65 -15.95 1.09
CA TYR A 981 9.82 -16.83 1.17
C TYR A 981 9.54 -18.14 1.94
N PHE A 982 8.64 -18.06 2.91
CA PHE A 982 8.25 -19.18 3.77
C PHE A 982 6.74 -19.43 3.63
N ARG A 983 6.32 -20.69 3.79
CA ARG A 983 4.89 -21.07 3.77
C ARG A 983 4.26 -21.13 5.15
N GLU A 984 5.09 -21.27 6.19
CA GLU A 984 4.65 -21.53 7.56
C GLU A 984 5.37 -20.62 8.55
N ARG A 985 4.75 -20.48 9.73
CA ARG A 985 5.30 -19.73 10.88
C ARG A 985 6.46 -20.49 11.50
N TYR A 986 7.50 -19.78 11.93
CA TYR A 986 8.61 -20.38 12.68
C TYR A 986 8.24 -20.55 14.16
N GLU A 987 8.14 -21.79 14.63
CA GLU A 987 7.74 -22.12 16.01
C GLU A 987 6.41 -21.45 16.44
N GLY A 988 5.48 -21.28 15.49
CA GLY A 988 4.20 -20.60 15.72
C GLY A 988 4.25 -19.07 15.68
N ASN A 989 5.43 -18.47 15.49
CA ASN A 989 5.65 -17.02 15.41
C ASN A 989 5.91 -16.55 13.97
N GLY A 990 5.75 -15.25 13.74
CA GLY A 990 6.03 -14.61 12.45
C GLY A 990 4.88 -14.59 11.45
N ILE A 991 5.05 -13.79 10.40
CA ILE A 991 4.12 -13.64 9.28
C ILE A 991 4.82 -14.13 8.00
N PRO A 992 4.46 -15.32 7.49
CA PRO A 992 5.13 -15.89 6.31
C PRO A 992 4.61 -15.33 4.98
N GLY A 993 3.41 -14.74 4.93
CA GLY A 993 2.78 -14.28 3.69
C GLY A 993 2.94 -12.77 3.42
N PRO A 994 2.78 -12.33 2.15
CA PRO A 994 2.92 -10.93 1.75
C PRO A 994 1.71 -10.07 2.14
N GLY A 995 1.68 -9.58 3.38
CA GLY A 995 0.61 -8.70 3.90
C GLY A 995 0.83 -7.21 3.58
N ALA A 996 -0.25 -6.44 3.51
CA ALA A 996 -0.23 -4.99 3.48
C ALA A 996 -1.47 -4.41 4.16
N SER A 997 -1.35 -3.21 4.70
CA SER A 997 -2.46 -2.44 5.26
C SER A 997 -2.03 -0.99 5.42
N VAL A 998 -2.91 -0.04 5.10
CA VAL A 998 -2.67 1.39 5.36
C VAL A 998 -2.36 1.68 6.83
N SER A 999 -2.75 0.79 7.75
CA SER A 999 -2.43 0.93 9.17
C SER A 999 -0.99 0.53 9.55
N HIS A 1000 -0.15 0.26 8.55
CA HIS A 1000 1.23 -0.21 8.61
C HIS A 1000 1.99 0.38 7.40
N THR A 1001 1.78 1.66 7.10
CA THR A 1001 2.31 2.38 5.95
C THR A 1001 2.52 3.85 6.34
N TRP A 1002 3.62 4.45 5.90
CA TRP A 1002 4.02 5.80 6.31
C TRP A 1002 4.66 6.59 5.16
N THR A 1003 4.53 7.92 5.19
CA THR A 1003 5.16 8.82 4.20
C THR A 1003 5.90 10.00 4.82
N GLU A 1004 5.71 10.27 6.12
CA GLU A 1004 6.31 11.42 6.79
C GLU A 1004 7.83 11.33 6.79
N GLY A 1005 8.39 10.17 7.14
CA GLY A 1005 9.83 10.01 7.16
C GLY A 1005 10.47 10.12 5.77
N PHE A 1006 9.78 9.71 4.69
CA PHE A 1006 10.26 9.89 3.32
C PHE A 1006 10.28 11.38 2.94
N CYS A 1007 9.24 12.12 3.33
CA CYS A 1007 9.18 13.57 3.16
C CYS A 1007 10.30 14.28 3.96
N ASP A 1008 10.51 13.88 5.21
CA ASP A 1008 11.57 14.44 6.07
C ASP A 1008 12.96 14.16 5.51
N TRP A 1009 13.19 12.94 5.03
CA TRP A 1009 14.45 12.58 4.39
C TRP A 1009 14.67 13.40 3.12
N TYR A 1010 13.65 13.55 2.28
CA TYR A 1010 13.74 14.37 1.07
C TYR A 1010 14.12 15.82 1.39
N VAL A 1011 13.41 16.46 2.33
CA VAL A 1011 13.69 17.87 2.63
C VAL A 1011 15.07 18.07 3.23
N LEU A 1012 15.53 17.15 4.07
CA LEU A 1012 16.82 17.26 4.76
C LEU A 1012 18.01 16.93 3.87
N SER A 1013 17.89 15.93 2.99
CA SER A 1013 19.00 15.42 2.16
C SER A 1013 18.97 15.93 0.71
N GLY A 1014 17.79 16.31 0.23
CA GLY A 1014 17.55 16.57 -1.19
C GLY A 1014 17.55 15.34 -2.09
N ASP A 1015 17.51 14.12 -1.55
CA ASP A 1015 17.45 12.86 -2.29
C ASP A 1015 16.04 12.63 -2.87
N ARG A 1016 15.93 12.77 -4.20
CA ARG A 1016 14.65 12.76 -4.91
C ARG A 1016 13.94 11.40 -4.84
N THR A 1017 14.68 10.31 -4.63
CA THR A 1017 14.11 8.96 -4.51
C THR A 1017 13.08 8.89 -3.38
N ALA A 1018 13.27 9.66 -2.30
CA ALA A 1018 12.34 9.68 -1.17
C ALA A 1018 11.02 10.40 -1.49
N ALA A 1019 11.08 11.52 -2.21
CA ALA A 1019 9.87 12.21 -2.69
C ALA A 1019 9.10 11.36 -3.70
N GLU A 1020 9.80 10.65 -4.59
CA GLU A 1020 9.20 9.72 -5.54
C GLU A 1020 8.49 8.56 -4.81
N ASN A 1021 9.12 8.00 -3.77
CA ASN A 1021 8.51 6.94 -2.97
C ASN A 1021 7.29 7.42 -2.18
N ALA A 1022 7.39 8.59 -1.53
CA ALA A 1022 6.29 9.17 -0.76
C ALA A 1022 5.04 9.38 -1.65
N ALA A 1023 5.23 9.91 -2.86
CA ALA A 1023 4.15 10.08 -3.83
C ALA A 1023 3.60 8.73 -4.31
N LEU A 1024 4.46 7.75 -4.58
CA LEU A 1024 4.06 6.40 -4.99
C LEU A 1024 3.15 5.72 -3.96
N VAL A 1025 3.54 5.80 -2.68
CA VAL A 1025 2.79 5.21 -1.57
C VAL A 1025 1.49 5.96 -1.32
N ALA A 1026 1.52 7.29 -1.27
CA ALA A 1026 0.32 8.10 -1.09
C ALA A 1026 -0.70 7.89 -2.21
N ASP A 1027 -0.27 7.91 -3.48
CA ASP A 1027 -1.16 7.73 -4.62
C ASP A 1027 -1.88 6.36 -4.62
N TYR A 1028 -1.24 5.31 -4.11
CA TYR A 1028 -1.87 3.99 -3.98
C TYR A 1028 -3.05 4.03 -3.00
N TYR A 1029 -2.85 4.61 -1.81
CA TYR A 1029 -3.86 4.63 -0.74
C TYR A 1029 -4.91 5.73 -0.91
N ASP A 1030 -4.56 6.84 -1.57
CA ASP A 1030 -5.46 7.96 -1.82
C ASP A 1030 -6.25 7.84 -3.14
N GLY A 1031 -5.99 6.78 -3.92
CA GLY A 1031 -6.70 6.45 -5.16
C GLY A 1031 -7.84 5.46 -4.95
N GLN A 1032 -7.78 4.30 -5.63
CA GLN A 1032 -8.83 3.28 -5.58
C GLN A 1032 -9.14 2.78 -4.17
N TYR A 1033 -8.16 2.81 -3.24
CA TYR A 1033 -8.36 2.35 -1.87
C TYR A 1033 -9.40 3.21 -1.09
N LEU A 1034 -9.68 4.43 -1.56
CA LEU A 1034 -10.75 5.28 -1.02
C LEU A 1034 -12.15 5.00 -1.60
N ASN A 1035 -12.26 4.14 -2.61
CA ASN A 1035 -13.56 3.77 -3.15
C ASN A 1035 -14.40 3.09 -2.08
N ASN A 1036 -15.57 3.66 -1.78
CA ASN A 1036 -16.43 3.22 -0.69
C ASN A 1036 -15.66 3.07 0.63
N TYR A 1037 -14.75 4.02 0.91
CA TYR A 1037 -13.81 3.98 2.04
C TYR A 1037 -14.49 3.61 3.35
N ASP A 1038 -13.87 2.68 4.07
CA ASP A 1038 -14.27 2.32 5.42
C ASP A 1038 -13.09 1.72 6.20
N TRP A 1039 -13.24 1.54 7.52
CA TRP A 1039 -12.13 1.15 8.41
C TRP A 1039 -12.57 0.19 9.53
N SER A 1040 -11.69 -0.66 10.07
CA SER A 1040 -12.11 -1.61 11.13
C SER A 1040 -11.87 -1.08 12.55
N ASN A 1041 -10.81 -0.29 12.74
CA ASN A 1041 -10.45 0.32 14.01
C ASN A 1041 -9.77 1.69 13.81
N CYS A 1042 -9.66 2.48 14.89
CA CYS A 1042 -9.17 3.86 14.86
C CYS A 1042 -7.72 4.02 14.32
N ARG A 1043 -6.94 2.93 14.31
CA ARG A 1043 -5.58 2.95 13.77
C ARG A 1043 -5.59 3.02 12.23
N THR A 1044 -6.58 2.40 11.58
CA THR A 1044 -6.66 2.36 10.11
C THR A 1044 -6.84 3.75 9.50
N ASN A 1045 -7.86 4.48 9.95
CA ASN A 1045 -8.12 5.84 9.46
C ASN A 1045 -7.13 6.87 10.04
N GLY A 1046 -6.65 6.68 11.28
CA GLY A 1046 -5.63 7.56 11.84
C GLY A 1046 -4.31 7.54 11.06
N TRP A 1047 -3.77 6.35 10.75
CA TRP A 1047 -2.56 6.26 9.93
C TRP A 1047 -2.78 6.72 8.50
N HIS A 1048 -3.94 6.43 7.93
CA HIS A 1048 -4.27 6.92 6.60
C HIS A 1048 -4.24 8.45 6.57
N LEU A 1049 -4.85 9.13 7.55
CA LEU A 1049 -4.77 10.59 7.65
C LEU A 1049 -3.34 11.11 7.78
N LEU A 1050 -2.50 10.49 8.62
CA LEU A 1050 -1.11 10.92 8.78
C LEU A 1050 -0.33 10.83 7.47
N LEU A 1051 -0.46 9.70 6.78
CA LEU A 1051 0.13 9.46 5.47
C LEU A 1051 -0.32 10.49 4.43
N THR A 1052 -1.63 10.70 4.31
CA THR A 1052 -2.24 11.60 3.32
C THR A 1052 -1.90 13.07 3.63
N MET A 1053 -1.96 13.48 4.90
CA MET A 1053 -1.65 14.86 5.29
C MET A 1053 -0.18 15.20 5.12
N ALA A 1054 0.73 14.24 5.30
CA ALA A 1054 2.14 14.42 5.00
C ALA A 1054 2.38 14.64 3.50
N ALA A 1055 1.71 13.87 2.63
CA ALA A 1055 1.75 14.06 1.18
C ALA A 1055 1.19 15.43 0.76
N TYR A 1056 0.06 15.86 1.33
CA TYR A 1056 -0.51 17.19 1.10
C TYR A 1056 0.48 18.29 1.46
N ARG A 1057 1.06 18.27 2.66
CA ARG A 1057 2.00 19.30 3.12
C ARG A 1057 3.31 19.32 2.36
N ALA A 1058 3.67 18.22 1.70
CA ALA A 1058 4.86 18.14 0.88
C ALA A 1058 4.66 18.67 -0.54
N THR A 1059 3.43 18.66 -1.04
CA THR A 1059 3.13 18.90 -2.46
C THR A 1059 2.20 20.08 -2.71
N ASP A 1060 1.42 20.50 -1.71
CA ASP A 1060 0.27 21.39 -1.86
C ASP A 1060 -0.70 20.92 -2.97
N ASP A 1061 -0.82 19.59 -3.13
CA ASP A 1061 -1.77 18.96 -4.06
C ASP A 1061 -3.11 18.67 -3.34
N PRO A 1062 -4.21 19.37 -3.70
CA PRO A 1062 -5.53 19.16 -3.11
C PRO A 1062 -6.06 17.74 -3.28
N TYR A 1063 -5.52 16.92 -4.19
CA TYR A 1063 -5.85 15.50 -4.27
C TYR A 1063 -5.67 14.77 -2.94
N TYR A 1064 -4.58 15.06 -2.22
CA TYR A 1064 -4.33 14.48 -0.90
C TYR A 1064 -5.25 15.10 0.17
N LEU A 1065 -5.51 16.42 0.10
CA LEU A 1065 -6.47 17.03 1.01
C LEU A 1065 -7.90 16.47 0.83
N ASN A 1066 -8.27 16.18 -0.41
CA ASN A 1066 -9.54 15.55 -0.77
C ASN A 1066 -9.64 14.12 -0.24
N ALA A 1067 -8.56 13.34 -0.33
CA ALA A 1067 -8.47 12.04 0.34
C ALA A 1067 -8.74 12.15 1.85
N ALA A 1068 -8.09 13.11 2.52
CA ALA A 1068 -8.30 13.35 3.94
C ALA A 1068 -9.76 13.72 4.26
N ARG A 1069 -10.43 14.51 3.42
CA ARG A 1069 -11.88 14.81 3.56
C ARG A 1069 -12.73 13.54 3.52
N ILE A 1070 -12.49 12.63 2.57
CA ILE A 1070 -13.21 11.35 2.47
C ILE A 1070 -13.04 10.53 3.76
N ILE A 1071 -11.80 10.46 4.27
CA ILE A 1071 -11.48 9.71 5.50
C ILE A 1071 -12.16 10.35 6.72
N VAL A 1072 -12.12 11.68 6.84
CA VAL A 1072 -12.73 12.44 7.95
C VAL A 1072 -14.24 12.29 7.94
N GLU A 1073 -14.92 12.45 6.79
CA GLU A 1073 -16.38 12.29 6.73
C GLU A 1073 -16.80 10.90 7.22
N ARG A 1074 -16.13 9.83 6.78
CA ARG A 1074 -16.42 8.47 7.28
C ARG A 1074 -16.06 8.28 8.75
N THR A 1075 -15.05 9.00 9.25
CA THR A 1075 -14.66 8.95 10.67
C THR A 1075 -15.73 9.61 11.55
N LEU A 1076 -16.24 10.77 11.14
CA LEU A 1076 -17.29 11.52 11.84
C LEU A 1076 -18.61 10.76 11.82
N GLU A 1077 -19.00 10.22 10.65
CA GLU A 1077 -20.21 9.40 10.49
C GLU A 1077 -20.29 8.25 11.51
N ARG A 1078 -19.12 7.72 11.91
CA ARG A 1078 -19.00 6.55 12.78
C ARG A 1078 -18.76 6.86 14.26
N GLN A 1079 -18.70 8.13 14.64
CA GLN A 1079 -18.60 8.48 16.05
C GLN A 1079 -19.90 8.16 16.78
N THR A 1080 -19.83 7.39 17.86
CA THR A 1080 -21.04 6.99 18.60
C THR A 1080 -21.73 8.17 19.29
N PRO A 1081 -23.06 8.10 19.59
CA PRO A 1081 -23.81 9.24 20.15
C PRO A 1081 -23.28 9.79 21.48
N GLY A 1082 -22.60 8.95 22.28
CA GLY A 1082 -21.95 9.36 23.53
C GLY A 1082 -20.57 10.00 23.37
N GLY A 1083 -20.10 10.19 22.13
CA GLY A 1083 -18.70 10.47 21.80
C GLY A 1083 -17.89 9.19 21.58
N GLY A 1084 -16.68 9.33 21.02
CA GLY A 1084 -15.75 8.22 20.82
C GLY A 1084 -16.15 7.23 19.72
N TRP A 1085 -15.38 6.14 19.59
CA TRP A 1085 -15.55 5.15 18.51
C TRP A 1085 -15.55 3.73 19.05
N HIS A 1086 -16.74 3.14 19.14
CA HIS A 1086 -16.93 1.80 19.67
C HIS A 1086 -16.96 0.74 18.56
N ARG A 1087 -16.20 -0.34 18.77
CA ARG A 1087 -16.26 -1.56 17.95
C ARG A 1087 -16.35 -2.80 18.82
N GLN A 1088 -16.77 -3.91 18.24
CA GLN A 1088 -16.57 -5.24 18.80
C GLN A 1088 -15.05 -5.50 18.93
N MET A 1089 -14.59 -5.67 20.16
CA MET A 1089 -13.19 -6.00 20.40
C MET A 1089 -12.88 -7.42 19.92
N VAL A 1090 -11.66 -7.66 19.43
CA VAL A 1090 -11.17 -8.97 18.98
C VAL A 1090 -10.68 -9.83 20.17
N PRO A 1091 -10.51 -11.16 20.02
CA PRO A 1091 -10.07 -12.05 21.11
C PRO A 1091 -8.75 -11.66 21.82
N GLY A 1092 -7.90 -10.85 21.19
CA GLY A 1092 -6.68 -10.28 21.83
C GLY A 1092 -6.91 -8.96 22.57
N HIS A 1093 -8.06 -8.31 22.38
CA HIS A 1093 -8.43 -7.02 22.97
C HIS A 1093 -9.48 -7.16 24.09
N CYS A 1094 -10.20 -8.27 24.11
CA CYS A 1094 -11.10 -8.66 25.18
C CYS A 1094 -11.19 -10.19 25.24
N HIS A 1095 -11.00 -10.75 26.43
CA HIS A 1095 -11.09 -12.20 26.68
C HIS A 1095 -12.45 -12.62 27.27
N ASP A 1096 -13.32 -11.68 27.62
CA ASP A 1096 -14.67 -11.95 28.10
C ASP A 1096 -15.60 -12.35 26.95
N MET A 1097 -16.64 -13.15 27.23
CA MET A 1097 -17.69 -13.52 26.27
C MET A 1097 -19.08 -13.18 26.85
N PRO A 1098 -19.96 -12.49 26.09
CA PRO A 1098 -19.66 -11.82 24.82
C PRO A 1098 -18.59 -10.74 25.01
N ARG A 1099 -17.75 -10.53 23.99
CA ARG A 1099 -16.65 -9.55 24.08
C ARG A 1099 -17.23 -8.15 24.28
N HIS A 1100 -16.61 -7.37 25.16
CA HIS A 1100 -16.97 -5.97 25.36
C HIS A 1100 -16.76 -5.15 24.07
N ARG A 1101 -17.47 -4.04 23.95
CA ARG A 1101 -17.30 -3.04 22.89
C ARG A 1101 -16.48 -1.86 23.40
N GLY A 1102 -15.75 -1.20 22.49
CA GLY A 1102 -14.95 -0.02 22.82
C GLY A 1102 -13.77 0.14 21.87
N VAL A 1103 -12.65 0.64 22.37
CA VAL A 1103 -11.46 0.96 21.58
C VAL A 1103 -10.18 0.48 22.28
N ALA A 1104 -9.07 0.41 21.54
CA ALA A 1104 -7.74 0.27 22.12
C ALA A 1104 -7.09 1.65 22.25
N ASN A 1105 -6.42 1.91 23.38
CA ASN A 1105 -5.98 3.24 23.78
C ASN A 1105 -5.05 3.92 22.75
N PHE A 1106 -4.03 3.21 22.26
CA PHE A 1106 -3.07 3.72 21.31
C PHE A 1106 -3.70 3.94 19.93
N MET A 1107 -4.69 3.14 19.54
CA MET A 1107 -5.40 3.31 18.26
C MET A 1107 -6.21 4.60 18.25
N LEU A 1108 -6.83 4.94 19.39
CA LEU A 1108 -7.51 6.22 19.57
C LEU A 1108 -6.52 7.40 19.49
N GLY A 1109 -5.32 7.24 20.07
CA GLY A 1109 -4.21 8.17 19.94
C GLY A 1109 -3.77 8.43 18.50
N VAL A 1110 -3.57 7.36 17.72
CA VAL A 1110 -3.22 7.44 16.29
C VAL A 1110 -4.28 8.23 15.51
N LEU A 1111 -5.57 7.98 15.77
CA LEU A 1111 -6.65 8.74 15.15
C LEU A 1111 -6.61 10.22 15.53
N ALA A 1112 -6.40 10.52 16.81
CA ALA A 1112 -6.35 11.90 17.29
C ALA A 1112 -5.24 12.71 16.60
N ASN A 1113 -4.05 12.11 16.42
CA ASN A 1113 -2.96 12.75 15.71
C ASN A 1113 -3.35 13.04 14.24
N GLY A 1114 -3.88 12.04 13.52
CA GLY A 1114 -4.37 12.26 12.15
C GLY A 1114 -5.46 13.34 12.04
N LEU A 1115 -6.40 13.39 12.99
CA LEU A 1115 -7.44 14.43 13.05
C LEU A 1115 -6.87 15.81 13.41
N GLU A 1116 -5.85 15.88 14.27
CA GLU A 1116 -5.16 17.13 14.58
C GLU A 1116 -4.44 17.67 13.35
N GLU A 1117 -3.72 16.81 12.61
CA GLU A 1117 -3.03 17.23 11.41
C GLU A 1117 -3.99 17.75 10.33
N TYR A 1118 -5.14 17.11 10.16
CA TYR A 1118 -6.21 17.62 9.31
C TYR A 1118 -6.78 18.96 9.83
N TYR A 1119 -7.10 19.04 11.13
CA TYR A 1119 -7.73 20.22 11.74
C TYR A 1119 -6.86 21.47 11.65
N ARG A 1120 -5.53 21.32 11.73
CA ARG A 1120 -4.58 22.42 11.54
C ARG A 1120 -4.68 23.05 10.15
N GLU A 1121 -4.99 22.27 9.12
CA GLU A 1121 -5.20 22.77 7.75
C GLU A 1121 -6.65 23.21 7.51
N ILE A 1122 -7.62 22.46 8.05
CA ILE A 1122 -9.06 22.71 7.91
C ILE A 1122 -9.71 22.70 9.31
N PRO A 1123 -9.90 23.86 9.94
CA PRO A 1123 -10.52 23.98 11.27
C PRO A 1123 -12.02 23.66 11.27
N ASP A 1124 -12.40 22.40 11.03
CA ASP A 1124 -13.78 21.92 11.03
C ASP A 1124 -14.30 21.74 12.47
N PRO A 1125 -15.33 22.48 12.90
CA PRO A 1125 -15.90 22.34 14.24
C PRO A 1125 -16.37 20.91 14.57
N ARG A 1126 -16.84 20.15 13.58
CA ARG A 1126 -17.29 18.76 13.76
C ARG A 1126 -16.13 17.85 14.18
N VAL A 1127 -14.93 18.10 13.65
CA VAL A 1127 -13.72 17.38 14.05
C VAL A 1127 -13.33 17.74 15.49
N ALA A 1128 -13.41 19.01 15.87
CA ALA A 1128 -13.11 19.43 17.24
C ALA A 1128 -14.06 18.78 18.26
N GLU A 1129 -15.37 18.78 17.98
CA GLU A 1129 -16.38 18.09 18.79
C GLU A 1129 -16.07 16.58 18.89
N ALA A 1130 -15.70 15.97 17.78
CA ALA A 1130 -15.39 14.54 17.75
C ALA A 1130 -14.14 14.17 18.57
N VAL A 1131 -13.09 14.98 18.52
CA VAL A 1131 -11.89 14.81 19.34
C VAL A 1131 -12.21 14.94 20.83
N ILE A 1132 -13.03 15.92 21.22
CA ILE A 1132 -13.48 16.08 22.61
C ILE A 1132 -14.27 14.84 23.06
N GLY A 1133 -15.16 14.30 22.21
CA GLY A 1133 -15.86 13.04 22.47
C GLY A 1133 -14.92 11.84 22.63
N GLY A 1134 -13.85 11.77 21.83
CA GLY A 1134 -12.82 10.73 21.97
C GLY A 1134 -12.00 10.88 23.26
N ALA A 1135 -11.65 12.10 23.65
CA ALA A 1135 -10.97 12.37 24.92
C ALA A 1135 -11.84 11.97 26.13
N LYS A 1136 -13.15 12.25 26.05
CA LYS A 1136 -14.12 11.76 27.03
C LYS A 1136 -14.11 10.23 27.14
N GLN A 1137 -14.14 9.52 26.01
CA GLN A 1137 -14.03 8.05 26.00
C GLN A 1137 -12.73 7.58 26.67
N ALA A 1138 -11.60 8.23 26.36
CA ALA A 1138 -10.31 7.89 26.94
C ALA A 1138 -10.28 8.03 28.47
N VAL A 1139 -10.89 9.09 29.01
CA VAL A 1139 -10.97 9.29 30.46
C VAL A 1139 -11.97 8.32 31.10
N ASP A 1140 -13.18 8.18 30.55
CA ASP A 1140 -14.24 7.42 31.19
C ASP A 1140 -13.99 5.90 31.18
N GLU A 1141 -13.39 5.37 30.10
CA GLU A 1141 -13.28 3.93 29.88
C GLU A 1141 -11.86 3.39 30.06
N LEU A 1142 -10.83 4.21 29.75
CA LEU A 1142 -9.45 3.75 29.67
C LEU A 1142 -8.60 4.23 30.85
N TRP A 1143 -8.82 5.41 31.39
CA TRP A 1143 -7.99 5.96 32.47
C TRP A 1143 -8.13 5.17 33.77
N VAL A 1144 -7.01 4.95 34.45
CA VAL A 1144 -6.94 4.31 35.77
C VAL A 1144 -6.09 5.19 36.70
N ASP A 1145 -6.76 5.89 37.60
CA ASP A 1145 -6.14 6.88 38.48
C ASP A 1145 -5.00 6.32 39.33
N GLU A 1146 -5.16 5.14 39.91
CA GLU A 1146 -4.16 4.52 40.78
C GLU A 1146 -2.89 4.16 40.02
N ALA A 1147 -3.01 3.87 38.71
CA ALA A 1147 -1.88 3.54 37.85
C ALA A 1147 -1.22 4.78 37.26
N ASN A 1148 -1.89 5.94 37.27
CA ASN A 1148 -1.58 7.08 36.39
C ASN A 1148 -1.34 6.62 34.94
N GLY A 1149 -2.20 5.74 34.45
CA GLY A 1149 -2.05 5.14 33.13
C GLY A 1149 -3.36 4.63 32.57
N PHE A 1150 -3.32 4.15 31.33
CA PHE A 1150 -4.50 3.71 30.60
C PHE A 1150 -4.57 2.19 30.53
N ARG A 1151 -5.79 1.64 30.52
CA ARG A 1151 -6.05 0.27 30.08
C ARG A 1151 -5.69 0.15 28.61
N TYR A 1152 -5.21 -1.03 28.20
CA TYR A 1152 -4.92 -1.31 26.78
C TYR A 1152 -6.17 -1.16 25.91
N THR A 1153 -7.34 -1.53 26.44
CA THR A 1153 -8.64 -1.42 25.77
C THR A 1153 -9.74 -1.01 26.75
N SER A 1154 -10.92 -0.63 26.23
CA SER A 1154 -12.11 -0.32 27.03
C SER A 1154 -12.65 -1.50 27.84
N CYS A 1155 -12.05 -2.70 27.74
CA CYS A 1155 -12.45 -3.83 28.56
C CYS A 1155 -12.20 -3.51 30.04
N PRO A 1156 -13.23 -3.52 30.92
CA PRO A 1156 -13.08 -3.12 32.32
C PRO A 1156 -12.16 -4.07 33.12
N ASN A 1157 -11.94 -5.30 32.63
CA ASN A 1157 -11.05 -6.28 33.23
C ASN A 1157 -9.56 -6.07 32.87
N MET A 1158 -9.25 -5.15 31.96
CA MET A 1158 -7.86 -4.77 31.67
C MET A 1158 -7.30 -3.88 32.78
N LYS A 1159 -6.01 -4.05 33.06
CA LYS A 1159 -5.27 -3.22 34.03
C LYS A 1159 -4.71 -1.98 33.36
N GLY A 1160 -4.63 -0.88 34.11
CA GLY A 1160 -3.89 0.30 33.70
C GLY A 1160 -2.38 0.02 33.65
N TYR A 1161 -1.71 0.55 32.64
CA TYR A 1161 -0.26 0.52 32.48
C TYR A 1161 0.22 1.83 31.85
N THR A 1162 1.52 2.12 31.96
CA THR A 1162 2.10 3.41 31.55
C THR A 1162 2.82 3.38 30.21
N GLY A 1163 2.97 2.20 29.61
CA GLY A 1163 3.85 1.96 28.46
C GLY A 1163 3.43 2.65 27.15
N ASN A 1164 2.15 2.94 26.98
CA ASN A 1164 1.61 3.67 25.81
C ASN A 1164 0.87 4.95 26.23
N ASN A 1165 1.22 5.50 27.39
CA ASN A 1165 0.59 6.70 27.91
C ASN A 1165 0.77 7.88 26.96
N ASP A 1166 1.93 7.98 26.30
CA ASP A 1166 2.23 9.00 25.29
C ASP A 1166 1.23 8.97 24.13
N MET A 1167 1.04 7.81 23.51
CA MET A 1167 0.13 7.68 22.37
C MET A 1167 -1.31 8.09 22.74
N THR A 1168 -1.76 7.78 23.96
CA THR A 1168 -3.11 8.13 24.42
C THR A 1168 -3.20 9.56 24.95
N ALA A 1169 -2.12 10.14 25.46
CA ALA A 1169 -2.12 11.51 25.99
C ALA A 1169 -2.37 12.56 24.90
N GLU A 1170 -2.03 12.25 23.64
CA GLU A 1170 -2.21 13.17 22.51
C GLU A 1170 -3.65 13.64 22.35
N ILE A 1171 -4.63 12.72 22.39
CA ILE A 1171 -6.05 13.12 22.27
C ILE A 1171 -6.50 14.02 23.42
N LEU A 1172 -5.96 13.83 24.62
CA LEU A 1172 -6.28 14.63 25.80
C LEU A 1172 -5.67 16.03 25.71
N PHE A 1173 -4.41 16.15 25.27
CA PHE A 1173 -3.78 17.45 25.03
C PHE A 1173 -4.49 18.21 23.93
N PHE A 1174 -4.83 17.56 22.83
CA PHE A 1174 -5.52 18.21 21.73
C PHE A 1174 -6.94 18.65 22.12
N ALA A 1175 -7.73 17.77 22.76
CA ALA A 1175 -9.05 18.14 23.26
C ALA A 1175 -9.01 19.29 24.27
N HIS A 1176 -8.01 19.32 25.14
CA HIS A 1176 -7.81 20.44 26.06
C HIS A 1176 -7.54 21.75 25.31
N ARG A 1177 -6.71 21.74 24.26
CA ARG A 1177 -6.42 22.92 23.44
C ARG A 1177 -7.64 23.43 22.67
N LEU A 1178 -8.55 22.54 22.29
CA LEU A 1178 -9.83 22.86 21.66
C LEU A 1178 -10.88 23.43 22.62
N GLY A 1179 -10.56 23.54 23.92
CA GLY A 1179 -11.48 24.06 24.94
C GLY A 1179 -12.34 23.00 25.61
N GLY A 1180 -11.95 21.72 25.53
CA GLY A 1180 -12.54 20.64 26.31
C GLY A 1180 -12.29 20.76 27.82
N ASP A 1181 -12.64 19.73 28.58
CA ASP A 1181 -12.50 19.74 30.04
C ASP A 1181 -11.04 20.05 30.46
N PRO A 1182 -10.80 21.05 31.34
CA PRO A 1182 -9.48 21.32 31.88
C PRO A 1182 -8.78 20.10 32.51
N GLU A 1183 -9.54 19.13 33.02
CA GLU A 1183 -9.02 17.89 33.59
C GLU A 1183 -8.25 17.04 32.57
N TYR A 1184 -8.62 17.08 31.28
CA TYR A 1184 -7.92 16.33 30.23
C TYR A 1184 -6.43 16.67 30.19
N GLY A 1185 -6.07 17.96 30.27
CA GLY A 1185 -4.68 18.39 30.31
C GLY A 1185 -3.94 17.92 31.57
N GLN A 1186 -4.62 17.84 32.71
CA GLN A 1186 -4.02 17.36 33.97
C GLN A 1186 -3.79 15.85 33.97
N ILE A 1187 -4.75 15.07 33.45
CA ILE A 1187 -4.61 13.62 33.26
C ILE A 1187 -3.47 13.34 32.28
N ALA A 1188 -3.40 14.06 31.16
CA ALA A 1188 -2.33 13.89 30.18
C ALA A 1188 -0.94 14.16 30.78
N LEU A 1189 -0.78 15.24 31.57
CA LEU A 1189 0.47 15.52 32.29
C LEU A 1189 0.84 14.39 33.27
N ARG A 1190 -0.11 13.93 34.09
CA ARG A 1190 0.10 12.80 35.02
C ARG A 1190 0.54 11.54 34.28
N ALA A 1191 -0.12 11.23 33.16
CA ALA A 1191 0.17 10.09 32.32
C ALA A 1191 1.60 10.16 31.76
N MET A 1192 2.03 11.30 31.24
CA MET A 1192 3.36 11.47 30.66
C MET A 1192 4.47 11.38 31.71
N HIS A 1193 4.32 12.04 32.86
CA HIS A 1193 5.28 11.91 33.95
C HIS A 1193 5.39 10.46 34.44
N ALA A 1194 4.29 9.71 34.43
CA ALA A 1194 4.31 8.28 34.75
C ALA A 1194 4.95 7.42 33.64
N ALA A 1195 4.78 7.79 32.37
CA ALA A 1195 5.40 7.11 31.23
C ALA A 1195 6.94 7.18 31.30
N PHE A 1196 7.48 8.38 31.56
CA PHE A 1196 8.92 8.59 31.70
C PHE A 1196 9.50 7.81 32.89
N ARG A 1197 8.83 7.83 34.05
CA ARG A 1197 9.24 7.01 35.20
C ARG A 1197 9.10 5.50 34.95
N GLY A 1198 8.08 5.10 34.21
CA GLY A 1198 7.78 3.71 33.86
C GLY A 1198 8.71 3.10 32.82
N GLY A 1199 9.53 3.92 32.16
CA GLY A 1199 10.57 3.48 31.25
C GLY A 1199 10.10 3.16 29.84
N ILE A 1200 9.23 4.01 29.25
CA ILE A 1200 9.04 4.03 27.79
C ILE A 1200 10.41 4.07 27.08
N GLY A 1201 10.55 3.40 25.92
CA GLY A 1201 11.88 3.23 25.31
C GLY A 1201 11.97 2.33 24.08
N SER A 1202 10.91 2.28 23.27
CA SER A 1202 10.95 1.82 21.88
C SER A 1202 11.11 3.01 20.90
N ILE A 1203 11.44 2.72 19.64
CA ILE A 1203 11.52 3.72 18.56
C ILE A 1203 10.17 4.41 18.34
N ALA A 1204 9.05 3.70 18.52
CA ALA A 1204 7.72 4.28 18.36
C ALA A 1204 7.56 5.56 19.17
N HIS A 1205 8.02 5.61 20.43
CA HIS A 1205 7.88 6.82 21.26
C HIS A 1205 8.68 8.02 20.74
N LEU A 1206 9.77 7.80 19.99
CA LEU A 1206 10.55 8.88 19.37
C LEU A 1206 9.75 9.63 18.31
N ARG A 1207 8.76 8.97 17.69
CA ARG A 1207 7.81 9.60 16.76
C ARG A 1207 6.76 10.45 17.49
N TRP A 1208 6.15 9.91 18.56
CA TRP A 1208 5.00 10.56 19.21
C TRP A 1208 5.39 11.67 20.18
N THR A 1209 6.38 11.37 21.03
CA THR A 1209 6.68 12.18 22.20
C THR A 1209 7.16 13.60 21.91
N PRO A 1210 7.84 13.92 20.78
CA PRO A 1210 8.25 15.30 20.47
C PRO A 1210 7.13 16.33 20.53
N HIS A 1211 5.97 16.03 19.94
CA HIS A 1211 4.79 16.91 19.94
C HIS A 1211 4.14 16.99 21.32
N ILE A 1212 4.11 15.87 22.02
CA ILE A 1212 3.57 15.79 23.38
C ILE A 1212 4.37 16.67 24.35
N ILE A 1213 5.71 16.67 24.25
CA ILE A 1213 6.56 17.52 25.10
C ILE A 1213 6.28 19.00 24.89
N TYR A 1214 6.02 19.42 23.65
CA TYR A 1214 5.59 20.78 23.38
C TYR A 1214 4.28 21.12 24.09
N ASN A 1215 3.29 20.23 24.03
CA ASN A 1215 2.01 20.39 24.73
C ASN A 1215 2.17 20.42 26.26
N MET A 1216 3.05 19.59 26.82
CA MET A 1216 3.37 19.59 28.25
C MET A 1216 3.95 20.96 28.69
N ASP A 1217 4.95 21.47 27.95
CA ASP A 1217 5.58 22.75 28.25
C ASP A 1217 4.58 23.91 28.21
N LEU A 1218 3.67 23.91 27.22
CA LEU A 1218 2.61 24.93 27.13
C LEU A 1218 1.72 24.95 28.39
N LEU A 1219 1.36 23.78 28.93
CA LEU A 1219 0.51 23.67 30.12
C LEU A 1219 1.24 24.03 31.41
N GLU A 1220 2.48 23.59 31.56
CA GLU A 1220 3.30 23.88 32.73
C GLU A 1220 3.61 25.38 32.83
N ARG A 1221 3.91 26.06 31.71
CA ARG A 1221 4.07 27.52 31.67
C ARG A 1221 2.81 28.29 32.05
N LYS A 1222 1.64 27.86 31.54
CA LYS A 1222 0.35 28.47 31.90
C LYS A 1222 0.04 28.30 33.39
N SER A 1223 0.49 27.21 34.00
CA SER A 1223 0.32 26.95 35.44
C SER A 1223 1.29 27.77 36.28
N ALA A 1224 2.52 28.00 35.82
CA ALA A 1224 3.52 28.82 36.52
C ALA A 1224 3.30 30.34 36.42
N SER A 1225 2.49 30.79 35.45
CA SER A 1225 2.12 32.20 35.26
C SER A 1225 0.80 32.61 35.95
N ARG A 1226 0.10 31.65 36.56
CA ARG A 1226 -1.04 31.85 37.45
C ARG A 1226 -0.61 31.70 38.90
#